data_AF-Q4CY58-F1
#
_entry.id   AF-Q4CY58-F1
#
_cell.length_a   1.000
_cell.length_b   1.000
_cell.length_c   1.000
_cell.angle_alpha   90.00
_cell.angle_beta   90.00
_cell.angle_gamma   90.00
#
_symmetry.space_group_name_H-M   'P 1'
#
loop_
_entity.id
_entity.type
_entity.pdbx_description
1 polymer ?
#
loop_
_entity_poly.entity_id
_entity_poly.type
_entity_poly.pdbx_seq_one_letter_code
_entity_poly.pdbx_strand_id
1 'polypeptide(L)'
;MMRRTFICISVNKIPFVLCGSRYAPILNQMGAQGRDIKREFLQASLSSPIVGVEEDSLALSNVGLRKRQKKKAFDALVHWCATHQQSAAKAFLLEDASDKTVPSVCSSPSLESNKAALQWLQESSDSLTCGQSLLVCSFVSEVLLCRLDAAAAVGRRGEGTVTETNPLIQEQVRAFTNRIVTLLRRAIESDKLEMQPLAILMGCAYGLHRLSCVESPFLGEAEKVLLKIPPALMFAILRQLRGDELRKLFQLDEQVAVNVCLTFLLLANEERRQAFLSGGDTVIVNAVLRRLLRSIVPLLKQLDGTDEESLLGLANDVSSKGSSSLPSDLQGEVAYSPSMEECAVIMQNIAFSSMTSRLEMLSYLLRIRRKPAHYTRQELQMLPVLLQTASNIRTAEARSLCTKIIAEVPIPADDPVLVAHLLSFASSNRVRYLNCLETVATENLSEEDALHIIFWAGAHLRLETLQRLTAFILGKETGAKSSSTSSSKLVLNGAIECIVRAFLTRLMDSTPGAERDVIQNYLTELVDRVDWAGSTLPTSVKLALERLTLLKELSNCGFSIHAPEVVMALGEKALDLESGCSMASTLKCVTEALPLLPDVERRRKLVECMISYSGTRSTSSIIRFVAFLAPLSVEHGLSNSELVQLLLKLQTLNPLKLRQNFIEGLPRGGDDAFTLFVLNAMNYLLASGEWRTSTDRIRETVTPWIHEYLNHVMNLSRRQKMKSELIHVECKEENSALHEGDLEATIPDGPTPERLEEVFSCLLRAGVKLPDFFAPELTARVRTTEGEGTPPSGETGRKPHFPPPGHFVFCTKLDIAMESPLSVELLEYLLTTCDCRILNFVITAFLVSAKAKSLESQLIVLTNLRLVCRALNLLLPRIDEIG
;
A
#
# COMPACT_ATOMS: atom_id res chain seq x y z
N MET A 1 -8.82 -31.70 -43.65
CA MET A 1 -9.07 -30.61 -42.66
C MET A 1 -8.28 -29.33 -42.95
N MET A 2 -7.09 -29.40 -43.56
CA MET A 2 -6.26 -28.26 -43.99
C MET A 2 -6.91 -27.25 -44.99
N ARG A 3 -8.07 -27.56 -45.58
CA ARG A 3 -8.81 -26.68 -46.52
C ARG A 3 -9.93 -25.85 -45.89
N ARG A 4 -10.39 -26.16 -44.66
CA ARG A 4 -11.59 -25.54 -44.04
C ARG A 4 -11.28 -24.42 -43.04
N THR A 5 -10.06 -24.32 -42.54
CA THR A 5 -9.59 -23.18 -41.71
C THR A 5 -8.74 -22.20 -42.52
N PHE A 6 -8.16 -22.64 -43.65
CA PHE A 6 -7.33 -21.81 -44.53
C PHE A 6 -8.11 -20.70 -45.26
N ILE A 7 -9.45 -20.83 -45.33
CA ILE A 7 -10.38 -19.79 -45.81
C ILE A 7 -11.05 -19.10 -44.61
N CYS A 8 -10.38 -19.05 -43.46
CA CYS A 8 -10.48 -17.92 -42.54
C CYS A 8 -9.77 -16.71 -43.16
N ILE A 9 -10.32 -16.26 -44.29
CA ILE A 9 -10.56 -14.85 -44.61
C ILE A 9 -9.30 -13.98 -44.65
N SER A 10 -8.45 -14.35 -45.59
CA SER A 10 -7.28 -13.68 -46.14
C SER A 10 -7.57 -12.47 -47.04
N VAL A 11 -8.63 -11.69 -46.80
CA VAL A 11 -8.86 -10.45 -47.58
C VAL A 11 -9.42 -9.36 -46.66
N ASN A 12 -8.55 -8.41 -46.32
CA ASN A 12 -8.76 -7.24 -45.47
C ASN A 12 -9.21 -7.58 -44.05
N LYS A 13 -8.21 -7.63 -43.17
CA LYS A 13 -8.28 -7.84 -41.72
C LYS A 13 -9.59 -7.26 -41.15
N ILE A 14 -10.45 -8.13 -40.63
CA ILE A 14 -11.26 -7.78 -39.46
C ILE A 14 -10.39 -8.28 -38.30
N PRO A 15 -9.38 -7.53 -37.83
CA PRO A 15 -8.74 -7.90 -36.59
C PRO A 15 -9.85 -7.91 -35.55
N PHE A 16 -10.01 -9.07 -34.91
CA PHE A 16 -10.73 -9.20 -33.66
C PHE A 16 -10.04 -8.31 -32.65
N VAL A 17 -10.34 -7.02 -32.67
CA VAL A 17 -9.85 -6.14 -31.64
C VAL A 17 -10.80 -6.26 -30.47
N LEU A 18 -10.36 -7.11 -29.56
CA LEU A 18 -10.19 -6.76 -28.16
C LEU A 18 -11.12 -5.69 -27.62
N CYS A 19 -12.00 -6.18 -26.74
CA CYS A 19 -12.33 -5.56 -25.48
C CYS A 19 -12.31 -4.03 -25.48
N GLY A 20 -13.20 -3.43 -26.30
CA GLY A 20 -13.45 -2.00 -26.38
C GLY A 20 -12.23 -1.07 -26.38
N SER A 21 -11.09 -1.49 -26.93
CA SER A 21 -10.02 -0.54 -27.19
C SER A 21 -10.56 0.55 -28.12
N ARG A 22 -10.47 1.80 -27.70
CA ARG A 22 -11.22 2.96 -28.19
C ARG A 22 -11.21 3.17 -29.71
N TYR A 23 -10.30 2.56 -30.49
CA TYR A 23 -10.06 2.95 -31.87
C TYR A 23 -9.71 1.83 -32.87
N ALA A 24 -9.95 0.57 -32.58
CA ALA A 24 -9.56 -0.48 -33.53
C ALA A 24 -10.27 -0.48 -34.89
N PRO A 25 -11.57 -0.22 -34.93
CA PRO A 25 -12.23 0.13 -36.17
C PRO A 25 -11.56 1.29 -36.96
N ILE A 26 -10.90 2.26 -36.31
CA ILE A 26 -10.09 3.31 -37.00
C ILE A 26 -8.85 2.71 -37.66
N LEU A 27 -8.13 1.82 -36.97
CA LEU A 27 -6.94 1.16 -37.53
C LEU A 27 -7.28 0.32 -38.77
N ASN A 28 -8.50 -0.22 -38.86
CA ASN A 28 -8.98 -0.85 -40.09
C ASN A 28 -9.19 0.14 -41.23
N GLN A 29 -9.62 1.37 -40.94
CA GLN A 29 -9.67 2.42 -41.97
C GLN A 29 -8.27 2.87 -42.37
N MET A 30 -7.34 3.08 -41.43
CA MET A 30 -5.96 3.46 -41.77
C MET A 30 -5.23 2.36 -42.56
N GLY A 31 -5.40 1.09 -42.19
CA GLY A 31 -4.88 -0.03 -42.97
C GLY A 31 -5.56 -0.20 -44.34
N ALA A 32 -6.79 0.28 -44.49
CA ALA A 32 -7.52 0.28 -45.76
C ALA A 32 -7.25 1.53 -46.63
N GLN A 33 -6.71 2.62 -46.07
CA GLN A 33 -6.35 3.84 -46.82
C GLN A 33 -5.22 3.64 -47.84
N GLY A 34 -4.52 2.49 -47.82
CA GLY A 34 -3.73 2.05 -48.98
C GLY A 34 -4.57 1.70 -50.22
N ARG A 35 -5.91 1.71 -50.13
CA ARG A 35 -6.84 1.59 -51.25
C ARG A 35 -7.89 2.69 -51.14
N ASP A 36 -7.81 3.68 -52.04
CA ASP A 36 -8.80 4.74 -52.26
C ASP A 36 -10.22 4.20 -52.48
N ILE A 37 -10.89 3.82 -51.40
CA ILE A 37 -12.31 3.51 -51.43
C ILE A 37 -12.94 4.25 -50.26
N LYS A 38 -13.42 5.47 -50.55
CA LYS A 38 -14.49 6.11 -49.79
C LYS A 38 -15.69 5.15 -49.77
N ARG A 39 -15.72 4.21 -48.82
CA ARG A 39 -16.91 3.42 -48.53
C ARG A 39 -17.78 4.30 -47.64
N GLU A 40 -18.57 5.17 -48.25
CA GLU A 40 -19.72 5.73 -47.56
C GLU A 40 -20.57 4.57 -47.02
N PHE A 41 -21.20 4.77 -45.86
CA PHE A 41 -22.20 3.87 -45.31
C PHE A 41 -23.39 3.85 -46.29
N LEU A 42 -23.28 3.04 -47.35
CA LEU A 42 -24.35 2.87 -48.31
C LEU A 42 -25.50 2.22 -47.57
N GLN A 43 -26.55 2.99 -47.31
CA GLN A 43 -27.87 2.57 -46.85
C GLN A 43 -28.31 1.28 -47.58
N ALA A 44 -27.95 1.15 -48.86
CA ALA A 44 -28.13 -0.02 -49.71
C ALA A 44 -27.54 -1.36 -49.18
N SER A 45 -26.61 -1.34 -48.23
CA SER A 45 -26.02 -2.57 -47.65
C SER A 45 -26.89 -3.19 -46.55
N LEU A 46 -27.77 -2.41 -45.93
CA LEU A 46 -28.69 -2.87 -44.88
C LEU A 46 -30.13 -2.99 -45.39
N SER A 47 -30.52 -2.13 -46.33
CA SER A 47 -31.89 -1.99 -46.84
C SER A 47 -32.23 -2.87 -48.04
N SER A 48 -31.72 -4.10 -48.16
CA SER A 48 -32.33 -5.05 -49.11
C SER A 48 -33.32 -5.93 -48.32
N PRO A 49 -34.61 -5.57 -48.23
CA PRO A 49 -35.58 -6.44 -47.62
C PRO A 49 -35.76 -7.65 -48.53
N ILE A 50 -36.01 -8.80 -47.92
CA ILE A 50 -36.45 -10.01 -48.60
C ILE A 50 -37.87 -9.72 -49.14
N VAL A 51 -37.98 -9.01 -50.26
CA VAL A 51 -39.21 -8.93 -51.04
C VAL A 51 -39.08 -9.95 -52.15
N GLY A 52 -40.04 -10.87 -52.15
CA GLY A 52 -40.02 -12.09 -52.94
C GLY A 52 -39.82 -11.88 -54.43
N VAL A 53 -38.97 -12.72 -55.01
CA VAL A 53 -39.06 -13.10 -56.41
C VAL A 53 -38.89 -14.62 -56.44
N GLU A 54 -40.02 -15.27 -56.71
CA GLU A 54 -40.22 -16.51 -57.46
C GLU A 54 -39.36 -17.75 -57.11
N GLU A 55 -40.11 -18.70 -56.54
CA GLU A 55 -40.14 -20.15 -56.75
C GLU A 55 -38.98 -20.83 -57.53
N ASP A 56 -38.51 -21.90 -56.88
CA ASP A 56 -38.02 -23.13 -57.50
C ASP A 56 -36.82 -23.04 -58.45
N SER A 57 -35.63 -22.83 -57.85
CA SER A 57 -34.33 -23.44 -58.26
C SER A 57 -33.11 -23.05 -57.40
N LEU A 58 -33.26 -22.24 -56.34
CA LEU A 58 -32.13 -21.52 -55.69
C LEU A 58 -31.90 -21.86 -54.19
N ALA A 59 -32.25 -23.06 -53.71
CA ALA A 59 -32.07 -23.44 -52.30
C ALA A 59 -30.59 -23.48 -51.84
N LEU A 60 -29.66 -23.88 -52.71
CA LEU A 60 -28.21 -23.90 -52.42
C LEU A 60 -27.55 -22.52 -52.55
N SER A 61 -28.06 -21.66 -53.44
CA SER A 61 -27.56 -20.28 -53.59
C SER A 61 -28.07 -19.38 -52.46
N ASN A 62 -29.28 -19.62 -51.93
CA ASN A 62 -29.87 -18.85 -50.83
C ASN A 62 -29.04 -18.90 -49.53
N VAL A 63 -28.41 -20.03 -49.19
CA VAL A 63 -27.54 -20.12 -48.00
C VAL A 63 -26.25 -19.33 -48.20
N GLY A 64 -25.67 -19.37 -49.42
CA GLY A 64 -24.49 -18.60 -49.80
C GLY A 64 -24.76 -17.09 -49.85
N LEU A 65 -25.90 -16.69 -50.41
CA LEU A 65 -26.40 -15.31 -50.43
C LEU A 65 -26.65 -14.79 -49.02
N ARG A 66 -27.37 -15.54 -48.16
CA ARG A 66 -27.60 -15.17 -46.75
C ARG A 66 -26.29 -15.02 -45.96
N LYS A 67 -25.32 -15.93 -46.14
CA LYS A 67 -23.99 -15.81 -45.49
C LYS A 67 -23.22 -14.58 -45.98
N ARG A 68 -23.25 -14.29 -47.29
CA ARG A 68 -22.61 -13.09 -47.87
C ARG A 68 -23.29 -11.81 -47.39
N GLN A 69 -24.62 -11.76 -47.35
CA GLN A 69 -25.40 -10.64 -46.83
C GLN A 69 -25.11 -10.42 -45.34
N LYS A 70 -25.14 -11.48 -44.53
CA LYS A 70 -24.80 -11.39 -43.10
C LYS A 70 -23.38 -10.87 -42.89
N LYS A 71 -22.39 -11.38 -43.64
CA LYS A 71 -21.01 -10.87 -43.60
C LYS A 71 -20.95 -9.37 -43.96
N LYS A 72 -21.62 -8.95 -45.04
CA LYS A 72 -21.70 -7.53 -45.42
C LYS A 72 -22.32 -6.66 -44.33
N ALA A 73 -23.35 -7.16 -43.64
CA ALA A 73 -23.98 -6.44 -42.53
C ALA A 73 -23.04 -6.31 -41.33
N PHE A 74 -22.28 -7.36 -40.98
CA PHE A 74 -21.24 -7.26 -39.95
C PHE A 74 -20.14 -6.27 -40.34
N ASP A 75 -19.66 -6.32 -41.58
CA ASP A 75 -18.67 -5.37 -42.10
C ASP A 75 -19.20 -3.92 -42.02
N ALA A 76 -20.49 -3.71 -42.32
CA ALA A 76 -21.16 -2.43 -42.20
C ALA A 76 -21.28 -1.95 -40.74
N LEU A 77 -21.61 -2.85 -39.80
CA LEU A 77 -21.64 -2.51 -38.36
C LEU A 77 -20.25 -2.16 -37.81
N VAL A 78 -19.22 -2.91 -38.22
CA VAL A 78 -17.83 -2.60 -37.85
C VAL A 78 -17.43 -1.24 -38.39
N HIS A 79 -17.78 -0.93 -39.64
CA HIS A 79 -17.51 0.38 -40.23
C HIS A 79 -18.29 1.51 -39.54
N TRP A 80 -19.57 1.28 -39.21
CA TRP A 80 -20.40 2.22 -38.44
C TRP A 80 -19.82 2.52 -37.06
N CYS A 81 -19.35 1.49 -36.35
CA CYS A 81 -18.62 1.67 -35.10
C CYS A 81 -17.32 2.46 -35.33
N ALA A 82 -16.59 2.19 -36.42
CA ALA A 82 -15.38 2.91 -36.81
C ALA A 82 -15.59 4.40 -37.02
N THR A 83 -16.66 4.76 -37.71
CA THR A 83 -16.96 6.16 -38.00
C THR A 83 -17.20 6.95 -36.72
N HIS A 84 -17.90 6.37 -35.74
CA HIS A 84 -18.14 7.05 -34.46
C HIS A 84 -16.88 7.17 -33.61
N GLN A 85 -16.06 6.11 -33.57
CA GLN A 85 -14.76 6.17 -32.91
C GLN A 85 -13.85 7.22 -33.55
N GLN A 86 -13.82 7.30 -34.89
CA GLN A 86 -13.02 8.31 -35.60
C GLN A 86 -13.48 9.73 -35.33
N SER A 87 -14.80 9.95 -35.26
CA SER A 87 -15.36 11.23 -34.85
C SER A 87 -14.97 11.58 -33.41
N ALA A 88 -15.01 10.61 -32.49
CA ALA A 88 -14.58 10.81 -31.10
C ALA A 88 -13.07 11.08 -30.98
N ALA A 89 -12.23 10.36 -31.74
CA ALA A 89 -10.77 10.59 -31.78
C ALA A 89 -10.42 11.99 -32.27
N LYS A 90 -11.06 12.42 -33.37
CA LYS A 90 -10.85 13.77 -33.94
C LYS A 90 -11.26 14.87 -32.97
N ALA A 91 -12.36 14.68 -32.24
CA ALA A 91 -12.78 15.63 -31.22
C ALA A 91 -11.74 15.76 -30.09
N PHE A 92 -11.09 14.66 -29.71
CA PHE A 92 -10.04 14.64 -28.69
C PHE A 92 -8.75 15.33 -29.17
N LEU A 93 -8.30 15.07 -30.40
CA LEU A 93 -7.12 15.72 -30.98
C LEU A 93 -7.30 17.24 -31.21
N LEU A 94 -8.54 17.69 -31.42
CA LEU A 94 -8.87 19.10 -31.59
C LEU A 94 -9.04 19.87 -30.27
N GLU A 95 -9.03 19.22 -29.09
CA GLU A 95 -8.98 19.97 -27.82
C GLU A 95 -7.65 20.72 -27.62
N ASP A 96 -6.55 20.25 -28.22
CA ASP A 96 -5.24 20.91 -28.14
C ASP A 96 -5.04 22.03 -29.18
N ALA A 97 -5.90 22.09 -30.22
CA ALA A 97 -5.84 23.16 -31.22
C ALA A 97 -6.85 24.26 -30.85
N SER A 98 -6.36 25.48 -30.60
CA SER A 98 -7.17 26.67 -30.25
C SER A 98 -8.14 27.17 -31.34
N ASP A 99 -8.46 26.35 -32.34
CA ASP A 99 -9.31 26.72 -33.46
C ASP A 99 -10.80 26.53 -33.10
N LYS A 100 -11.49 27.68 -32.99
CA LYS A 100 -12.92 27.82 -32.71
C LYS A 100 -13.84 27.38 -33.86
N THR A 101 -13.36 26.60 -34.83
CA THR A 101 -14.18 26.10 -35.94
C THR A 101 -14.96 24.86 -35.51
N VAL A 102 -16.23 25.10 -35.19
CA VAL A 102 -17.26 24.12 -34.80
C VAL A 102 -17.52 23.13 -35.95
N PRO A 103 -17.16 21.83 -35.87
CA PRO A 103 -17.89 20.83 -36.61
C PRO A 103 -19.20 20.58 -35.85
N SER A 104 -20.31 21.04 -36.41
CA SER A 104 -21.65 20.70 -35.91
C SER A 104 -21.78 19.17 -35.80
N VAL A 105 -21.71 18.64 -34.58
CA VAL A 105 -21.92 17.19 -34.29
C VAL A 105 -23.37 16.77 -34.56
N CYS A 106 -24.29 17.74 -34.68
CA CYS A 106 -25.64 17.55 -35.18
C CYS A 106 -25.74 17.61 -36.72
N SER A 107 -24.62 17.57 -37.45
CA SER A 107 -24.66 17.34 -38.89
C SER A 107 -25.26 15.96 -39.19
N SER A 108 -26.19 15.97 -40.14
CA SER A 108 -27.17 14.97 -40.54
C SER A 108 -26.68 13.55 -40.90
N PRO A 109 -25.44 13.25 -41.37
CA PRO A 109 -25.12 11.89 -41.83
C PRO A 109 -24.99 10.84 -40.70
N SER A 110 -24.70 11.24 -39.47
CA SER A 110 -24.58 10.30 -38.34
C SER A 110 -25.93 9.80 -37.82
N LEU A 111 -26.99 10.62 -37.94
CA LEU A 111 -28.33 10.29 -37.44
C LEU A 111 -29.00 9.22 -38.30
N GLU A 112 -28.88 9.34 -39.62
CA GLU A 112 -29.46 8.40 -40.58
C GLU A 112 -28.80 7.03 -40.50
N SER A 113 -27.47 6.98 -40.41
CA SER A 113 -26.72 5.74 -40.21
C SER A 113 -27.08 5.06 -38.88
N ASN A 114 -27.28 5.82 -37.80
CA ASN A 114 -27.76 5.29 -36.52
C ASN A 114 -29.17 4.69 -36.62
N LYS A 115 -30.11 5.39 -37.27
CA LYS A 115 -31.47 4.89 -37.47
C LYS A 115 -31.47 3.61 -38.30
N ALA A 116 -30.70 3.57 -39.39
CA ALA A 116 -30.57 2.38 -40.24
C ALA A 116 -29.94 1.20 -39.50
N ALA A 117 -28.87 1.43 -38.71
CA ALA A 117 -28.25 0.40 -37.90
C ALA A 117 -29.21 -0.14 -36.82
N LEU A 118 -29.93 0.75 -36.11
CA LEU A 118 -30.92 0.36 -35.10
C LEU A 118 -32.09 -0.41 -35.71
N GLN A 119 -32.59 0.00 -36.88
CA GLN A 119 -33.64 -0.71 -37.59
C GLN A 119 -33.17 -2.12 -38.01
N TRP A 120 -32.00 -2.23 -38.63
CA TRP A 120 -31.45 -3.53 -39.01
C TRP A 120 -31.25 -4.43 -37.79
N LEU A 121 -30.76 -3.87 -36.67
CA LEU A 121 -30.61 -4.61 -35.43
C LEU A 121 -31.98 -5.09 -34.93
N GLN A 122 -33.00 -4.23 -34.94
CA GLN A 122 -34.36 -4.59 -34.55
C GLN A 122 -34.91 -5.77 -35.37
N GLU A 123 -34.70 -5.78 -36.68
CA GLU A 123 -35.15 -6.85 -37.58
C GLU A 123 -34.29 -8.12 -37.46
N SER A 124 -33.00 -7.98 -37.14
CA SER A 124 -32.03 -9.08 -37.21
C SER A 124 -31.73 -9.75 -35.86
N SER A 125 -32.17 -9.19 -34.72
CA SER A 125 -31.96 -9.73 -33.35
C SER A 125 -32.10 -11.22 -33.29
N ASP A 126 -33.22 -11.67 -33.89
CA ASP A 126 -33.72 -13.00 -33.68
C ASP A 126 -32.94 -14.06 -34.49
N SER A 127 -32.07 -13.61 -35.39
CA SER A 127 -31.23 -14.43 -36.26
C SER A 127 -29.76 -14.52 -35.84
N LEU A 128 -29.33 -13.78 -34.80
CA LEU A 128 -27.94 -13.72 -34.36
C LEU A 128 -27.58 -14.92 -33.47
N THR A 129 -26.44 -15.57 -33.68
CA THR A 129 -25.95 -16.60 -32.74
C THR A 129 -25.46 -15.96 -31.43
N CYS A 130 -25.30 -16.72 -30.34
CA CYS A 130 -24.81 -16.20 -29.05
C CYS A 130 -23.55 -15.33 -29.20
N GLY A 131 -22.49 -15.83 -29.85
CA GLY A 131 -21.26 -15.06 -30.07
C GLY A 131 -21.46 -13.82 -30.95
N GLN A 132 -22.35 -13.90 -31.93
CA GLN A 132 -22.73 -12.74 -32.76
C GLN A 132 -23.47 -11.69 -31.95
N SER A 133 -24.39 -12.08 -31.07
CA SER A 133 -25.10 -11.15 -30.18
C SER A 133 -24.14 -10.43 -29.24
N LEU A 134 -23.18 -11.14 -28.63
CA LEU A 134 -22.15 -10.54 -27.78
C LEU A 134 -21.25 -9.57 -28.54
N LEU A 135 -20.82 -9.96 -29.74
CA LEU A 135 -19.98 -9.10 -30.59
C LEU A 135 -20.71 -7.82 -30.99
N VAL A 136 -21.94 -7.94 -31.49
CA VAL A 136 -22.78 -6.79 -31.84
C VAL A 136 -23.07 -5.94 -30.61
N CYS A 137 -23.33 -6.55 -29.46
CA CYS A 137 -23.53 -5.84 -28.20
C CYS A 137 -22.32 -4.97 -27.85
N SER A 138 -21.09 -5.47 -28.05
CA SER A 138 -19.88 -4.69 -27.81
C SER A 138 -19.78 -3.46 -28.74
N PHE A 139 -20.11 -3.61 -30.03
CA PHE A 139 -20.12 -2.50 -30.98
C PHE A 139 -21.19 -1.45 -30.66
N VAL A 140 -22.41 -1.90 -30.34
CA VAL A 140 -23.51 -1.00 -29.97
C VAL A 140 -23.18 -0.25 -28.68
N SER A 141 -22.52 -0.93 -27.72
CA SER A 141 -22.09 -0.30 -26.47
C SER A 141 -21.07 0.81 -26.72
N GLU A 142 -20.09 0.57 -27.59
CA GLU A 142 -19.08 1.54 -27.97
C GLU A 142 -19.69 2.75 -28.69
N VAL A 143 -20.60 2.51 -29.64
CA VAL A 143 -21.29 3.60 -30.34
C VAL A 143 -22.09 4.47 -29.38
N LEU A 144 -22.84 3.84 -28.46
CA LEU A 144 -23.59 4.58 -27.45
C LEU A 144 -22.64 5.45 -26.62
N LEU A 145 -21.49 4.92 -26.19
CA LEU A 145 -20.51 5.68 -25.44
C LEU A 145 -19.95 6.87 -26.23
N CYS A 146 -19.51 6.66 -27.49
CA CYS A 146 -19.06 7.76 -28.34
C CYS A 146 -20.12 8.86 -28.51
N ARG A 147 -21.41 8.49 -28.54
CA ARG A 147 -22.52 9.43 -28.63
C ARG A 147 -22.73 10.22 -27.34
N LEU A 148 -22.61 9.56 -26.19
CA LEU A 148 -22.68 10.22 -24.88
C LEU A 148 -21.51 11.20 -24.69
N ASP A 149 -20.29 10.79 -25.04
CA ASP A 149 -19.09 11.63 -24.98
C ASP A 149 -19.21 12.84 -25.91
N ALA A 150 -19.66 12.63 -27.15
CA ALA A 150 -19.87 13.72 -28.10
C ALA A 150 -20.97 14.68 -27.65
N ALA A 151 -22.05 14.19 -27.04
CA ALA A 151 -23.11 15.03 -26.49
C ALA A 151 -22.63 15.85 -25.29
N ALA A 152 -21.81 15.25 -24.42
CA ALA A 152 -21.17 15.95 -23.30
C ALA A 152 -20.20 17.05 -23.78
N ALA A 153 -19.40 16.77 -24.82
CA ALA A 153 -18.47 17.73 -25.39
C ALA A 153 -19.17 18.96 -26.02
N VAL A 154 -20.31 18.75 -26.69
CA VAL A 154 -21.15 19.85 -27.21
C VAL A 154 -21.69 20.69 -26.05
N GLY A 155 -22.13 20.05 -24.97
CA GLY A 155 -22.66 20.74 -23.80
C GLY A 155 -21.65 21.64 -23.09
N ARG A 156 -20.36 21.25 -23.05
CA ARG A 156 -19.29 22.06 -22.42
C ARG A 156 -18.89 23.29 -23.24
N ARG A 157 -19.11 23.30 -24.56
CA ARG A 157 -18.74 24.41 -25.46
C ARG A 157 -19.84 25.45 -25.65
N GLY A 158 -21.10 25.13 -25.31
CA GLY A 158 -22.17 26.12 -25.29
C GLY A 158 -22.20 26.87 -23.97
N GLU A 159 -22.19 28.21 -23.99
CA GLU A 159 -22.37 29.09 -22.81
C GLU A 159 -23.77 29.00 -22.16
N GLY A 160 -24.54 27.94 -22.43
CA GLY A 160 -25.87 27.72 -21.86
C GLY A 160 -25.86 26.52 -20.93
N THR A 161 -26.32 26.71 -19.69
CA THR A 161 -26.63 25.66 -18.72
C THR A 161 -27.37 24.50 -19.38
N VAL A 162 -26.68 23.38 -19.61
CA VAL A 162 -27.23 22.15 -20.20
C VAL A 162 -28.10 21.46 -19.17
N THR A 163 -29.29 22.01 -18.93
CA THR A 163 -30.39 21.32 -18.23
C THR A 163 -31.53 20.95 -19.19
N GLU A 164 -31.46 21.35 -20.46
CA GLU A 164 -32.44 20.93 -21.46
C GLU A 164 -32.05 19.56 -22.02
N THR A 165 -32.68 18.51 -21.48
CA THR A 165 -32.70 17.16 -22.04
C THR A 165 -33.10 17.23 -23.51
N ASN A 166 -32.14 17.19 -24.44
CA ASN A 166 -32.45 17.11 -25.86
C ASN A 166 -33.26 15.82 -26.10
N PRO A 167 -34.57 15.91 -26.44
CA PRO A 167 -35.44 14.75 -26.49
C PRO A 167 -34.98 13.73 -27.55
N LEU A 168 -34.35 14.20 -28.63
CA LEU A 168 -33.82 13.34 -29.70
C LEU A 168 -32.64 12.49 -29.22
N ILE A 169 -31.74 13.06 -28.41
CA ILE A 169 -30.61 12.31 -27.83
C ILE A 169 -31.14 11.29 -26.84
N GLN A 170 -32.10 11.68 -26.00
CA GLN A 170 -32.69 10.78 -25.01
C GLN A 170 -33.44 9.61 -25.66
N GLU A 171 -34.18 9.84 -26.74
CA GLU A 171 -34.82 8.78 -27.53
C GLU A 171 -33.79 7.82 -28.12
N GLN A 172 -32.67 8.34 -28.65
CA GLN A 172 -31.58 7.51 -29.14
C GLN A 172 -30.92 6.67 -28.05
N VAL A 173 -30.62 7.27 -26.89
CA VAL A 173 -30.02 6.56 -25.75
C VAL A 173 -30.93 5.42 -25.31
N ARG A 174 -32.25 5.65 -25.23
CA ARG A 174 -33.23 4.59 -24.94
C ARG A 174 -33.23 3.49 -26.01
N ALA A 175 -33.21 3.87 -27.29
CA ALA A 175 -33.19 2.91 -28.40
C ALA A 175 -31.93 2.03 -28.37
N PHE A 176 -30.74 2.61 -28.16
CA PHE A 176 -29.50 1.86 -28.01
C PHE A 176 -29.51 0.98 -26.76
N THR A 177 -29.97 1.50 -25.62
CA THR A 177 -30.03 0.74 -24.36
C THR A 177 -30.97 -0.46 -24.47
N ASN A 178 -32.18 -0.29 -25.00
CA ASN A 178 -33.11 -1.37 -25.27
C ASN A 178 -32.51 -2.44 -26.20
N ARG A 179 -31.73 -2.00 -27.18
CA ARG A 179 -31.06 -2.87 -28.14
C ARG A 179 -29.94 -3.70 -27.50
N ILE A 180 -29.13 -3.07 -26.64
CA ILE A 180 -28.12 -3.76 -25.81
C ILE A 180 -28.79 -4.82 -24.94
N VAL A 181 -29.85 -4.45 -24.20
CA VAL A 181 -30.59 -5.38 -23.33
C VAL A 181 -31.14 -6.57 -24.10
N THR A 182 -31.69 -6.35 -25.30
CA THR A 182 -32.23 -7.42 -26.16
C THR A 182 -31.12 -8.38 -26.62
N LEU A 183 -29.97 -7.84 -27.03
CA LEU A 183 -28.82 -8.66 -27.46
C LEU A 183 -28.22 -9.45 -26.29
N LEU A 184 -28.13 -8.84 -25.10
CA LEU A 184 -27.65 -9.49 -23.88
C LEU A 184 -28.55 -10.62 -23.44
N ARG A 185 -29.86 -10.36 -23.33
CA ARG A 185 -30.84 -11.38 -22.92
C ARG A 185 -30.73 -12.63 -23.76
N ARG A 186 -30.67 -12.46 -25.09
CA ARG A 186 -30.49 -13.55 -26.04
C ARG A 186 -29.17 -14.30 -25.86
N ALA A 187 -28.07 -13.59 -25.57
CA ALA A 187 -26.79 -14.23 -25.34
C ALA A 187 -26.79 -15.04 -24.03
N ILE A 188 -27.42 -14.51 -22.99
CA ILE A 188 -27.51 -15.13 -21.65
C ILE A 188 -28.41 -16.36 -21.64
N GLU A 189 -29.52 -16.31 -22.39
CA GLU A 189 -30.45 -17.44 -22.55
C GLU A 189 -29.87 -18.56 -23.44
N SER A 190 -28.70 -18.36 -24.04
CA SER A 190 -28.08 -19.39 -24.88
C SER A 190 -27.21 -20.35 -24.07
N ASP A 191 -27.48 -21.65 -24.21
CA ASP A 191 -26.65 -22.74 -23.68
C ASP A 191 -25.19 -22.71 -24.17
N LYS A 192 -24.89 -21.90 -25.19
CA LYS A 192 -23.56 -21.78 -25.80
C LYS A 192 -22.74 -20.62 -25.21
N LEU A 193 -23.25 -19.88 -24.22
CA LEU A 193 -22.57 -18.71 -23.65
C LEU A 193 -21.17 -19.05 -23.15
N GLU A 194 -21.04 -20.12 -22.35
CA GLU A 194 -19.76 -20.54 -21.76
C GLU A 194 -18.75 -21.07 -22.79
N MET A 195 -19.20 -21.38 -24.01
CA MET A 195 -18.35 -21.88 -25.10
C MET A 195 -17.87 -20.76 -26.04
N GLN A 196 -18.33 -19.52 -25.83
CA GLN A 196 -17.88 -18.39 -26.66
C GLN A 196 -16.44 -18.00 -26.31
N PRO A 197 -15.61 -17.57 -27.26
CA PRO A 197 -14.22 -17.19 -26.98
C PRO A 197 -14.10 -16.13 -25.87
N LEU A 198 -13.10 -16.30 -24.99
CA LEU A 198 -12.84 -15.42 -23.84
C LEU A 198 -12.79 -13.94 -24.24
N ALA A 199 -12.13 -13.62 -25.35
CA ALA A 199 -12.02 -12.24 -25.85
C ALA A 199 -13.39 -11.63 -26.22
N ILE A 200 -14.35 -12.43 -26.72
CA ILE A 200 -15.70 -11.96 -27.05
C ILE A 200 -16.52 -11.71 -25.78
N LEU A 201 -16.44 -12.62 -24.81
CA LEU A 201 -17.10 -12.47 -23.51
C LEU A 201 -16.58 -11.23 -22.77
N MET A 202 -15.26 -11.10 -22.69
CA MET A 202 -14.59 -9.97 -22.06
C MET A 202 -14.90 -8.66 -22.75
N GLY A 203 -14.96 -8.63 -24.09
CA GLY A 203 -15.23 -7.39 -24.80
C GLY A 203 -16.67 -6.91 -24.69
N CYS A 204 -17.63 -7.82 -24.61
CA CYS A 204 -18.99 -7.47 -24.25
C CYS A 204 -19.06 -6.93 -22.81
N ALA A 205 -18.46 -7.62 -21.84
CA ALA A 205 -18.45 -7.20 -20.43
C ALA A 205 -17.81 -5.82 -20.22
N TYR A 206 -16.74 -5.52 -20.95
CA TYR A 206 -16.07 -4.23 -20.92
C TYR A 206 -16.92 -3.09 -21.47
N GLY A 207 -17.58 -3.29 -22.63
CA GLY A 207 -18.48 -2.29 -23.20
C GLY A 207 -19.63 -1.93 -22.25
N LEU A 208 -20.22 -2.93 -21.60
CA LEU A 208 -21.23 -2.72 -20.56
C LEU A 208 -20.67 -1.99 -19.35
N HIS A 209 -19.47 -2.36 -18.88
CA HIS A 209 -18.87 -1.71 -17.73
C HIS A 209 -18.65 -0.21 -17.96
N ARG A 210 -18.09 0.19 -19.10
CA ARG A 210 -17.87 1.59 -19.43
C ARG A 210 -19.17 2.38 -19.45
N LEU A 211 -20.21 1.83 -20.07
CA LEU A 211 -21.54 2.44 -20.04
C LEU A 211 -22.15 2.50 -18.64
N SER A 212 -21.90 1.51 -17.78
CA SER A 212 -22.41 1.54 -16.39
C SER A 212 -21.70 2.59 -15.52
N CYS A 213 -20.48 2.99 -15.89
CA CYS A 213 -19.64 3.91 -15.13
C CYS A 213 -19.61 5.32 -15.71
N VAL A 214 -20.13 5.56 -16.92
CA VAL A 214 -20.13 6.90 -17.52
C VAL A 214 -21.12 7.82 -16.81
N GLU A 215 -20.66 8.99 -16.39
CA GLU A 215 -21.51 10.06 -15.88
C GLU A 215 -22.01 10.91 -17.05
N SER A 216 -23.28 10.74 -17.41
CA SER A 216 -23.91 11.52 -18.48
C SER A 216 -25.32 11.95 -18.07
N PRO A 217 -25.70 13.23 -18.30
CA PRO A 217 -27.06 13.69 -18.01
C PRO A 217 -28.13 12.99 -18.87
N PHE A 218 -27.71 12.30 -19.94
CA PHE A 218 -28.60 11.56 -20.84
C PHE A 218 -28.82 10.10 -20.43
N LEU A 219 -28.00 9.57 -19.51
CA LEU A 219 -28.07 8.18 -19.03
C LEU A 219 -28.53 8.13 -17.57
N GLY A 220 -29.84 7.94 -17.37
CA GLY A 220 -30.44 7.87 -16.04
C GLY A 220 -30.10 6.59 -15.27
N GLU A 221 -30.44 6.57 -13.98
CA GLU A 221 -30.20 5.40 -13.12
C GLU A 221 -30.97 4.15 -13.60
N ALA A 222 -32.16 4.33 -14.20
CA ALA A 222 -32.91 3.22 -14.77
C ALA A 222 -32.16 2.54 -15.93
N GLU A 223 -31.60 3.33 -16.85
CA GLU A 223 -30.78 2.81 -17.94
C GLU A 223 -29.48 2.19 -17.42
N LYS A 224 -28.81 2.81 -16.44
CA LYS A 224 -27.58 2.24 -15.82
C LYS A 224 -27.82 0.88 -15.19
N VAL A 225 -28.95 0.67 -14.51
CA VAL A 225 -29.32 -0.63 -13.93
C VAL A 225 -29.45 -1.71 -15.01
N LEU A 226 -30.00 -1.37 -16.18
CA LEU A 226 -30.13 -2.30 -17.32
C LEU A 226 -28.79 -2.60 -18.00
N LEU A 227 -27.80 -1.72 -17.88
CA LEU A 227 -26.47 -1.84 -18.50
C LEU A 227 -25.43 -2.47 -17.56
N LYS A 228 -25.82 -2.94 -16.36
CA LYS A 228 -24.93 -3.72 -15.48
C LYS A 228 -24.54 -5.04 -16.13
N ILE A 229 -23.31 -5.48 -15.87
CA ILE A 229 -22.83 -6.79 -16.35
C ILE A 229 -23.70 -7.90 -15.73
N PRO A 230 -24.36 -8.73 -16.55
CA PRO A 230 -25.20 -9.81 -16.05
C PRO A 230 -24.37 -10.91 -15.35
N PRO A 231 -24.85 -11.49 -14.23
CA PRO A 231 -24.12 -12.54 -13.50
C PRO A 231 -23.71 -13.73 -14.38
N ALA A 232 -24.58 -14.17 -15.29
CA ALA A 232 -24.28 -15.28 -16.21
C ALA A 232 -23.06 -15.01 -17.10
N LEU A 233 -22.87 -13.77 -17.56
CA LEU A 233 -21.70 -13.37 -18.35
C LEU A 233 -20.44 -13.40 -17.49
N MET A 234 -20.51 -12.93 -16.23
CA MET A 234 -19.39 -13.03 -15.29
C MET A 234 -19.03 -14.49 -14.98
N PHE A 235 -20.00 -15.37 -14.77
CA PHE A 235 -19.74 -16.80 -14.55
C PHE A 235 -19.05 -17.45 -15.75
N ALA A 236 -19.47 -17.14 -16.98
CA ALA A 236 -18.83 -17.65 -18.19
C ALA A 236 -17.37 -17.19 -18.30
N ILE A 237 -17.08 -15.92 -18.00
CA ILE A 237 -15.72 -15.37 -17.96
C ILE A 237 -14.88 -16.09 -16.92
N LEU A 238 -15.37 -16.19 -15.67
CA LEU A 238 -14.64 -16.82 -14.57
C LEU A 238 -14.37 -18.30 -14.82
N ARG A 239 -15.33 -19.03 -15.39
CA ARG A 239 -15.14 -20.43 -15.78
C ARG A 239 -14.00 -20.59 -16.79
N GLN A 240 -13.92 -19.71 -17.79
CA GLN A 240 -12.83 -19.76 -18.78
C GLN A 240 -11.47 -19.33 -18.21
N LEU A 241 -11.44 -18.35 -17.31
CA LEU A 241 -10.23 -17.93 -16.60
C LEU A 241 -9.71 -19.01 -15.64
N ARG A 242 -10.60 -19.82 -15.05
CA ARG A 242 -10.23 -20.99 -14.24
C ARG A 242 -9.72 -22.16 -15.09
N GLY A 243 -10.11 -22.22 -16.37
CA GLY A 243 -9.65 -23.22 -17.33
C GLY A 243 -8.33 -22.84 -18.02
N ASP A 244 -8.06 -23.49 -19.16
CA ASP A 244 -6.86 -23.23 -19.97
C ASP A 244 -7.06 -22.20 -21.08
N GLU A 245 -8.24 -21.57 -21.19
CA GLU A 245 -8.56 -20.65 -22.29
C GLU A 245 -7.64 -19.42 -22.32
N LEU A 246 -7.32 -18.85 -21.15
CA LEU A 246 -6.35 -17.75 -21.08
C LEU A 246 -4.96 -18.20 -21.55
N ARG A 247 -4.52 -19.42 -21.21
CA ARG A 247 -3.23 -19.97 -21.66
C ARG A 247 -3.21 -20.15 -23.18
N LYS A 248 -4.28 -20.71 -23.75
CA LYS A 248 -4.43 -20.86 -25.20
C LYS A 248 -4.43 -19.50 -25.90
N LEU A 249 -5.05 -18.49 -25.29
CA LEU A 249 -5.07 -17.14 -25.84
C LEU A 249 -3.65 -16.54 -25.92
N PHE A 250 -2.84 -16.67 -24.87
CA PHE A 250 -1.43 -16.26 -24.90
C PHE A 250 -0.59 -16.99 -25.97
N GLN A 251 -0.95 -18.21 -26.35
CA GLN A 251 -0.27 -18.96 -27.42
C GLN A 251 -0.73 -18.55 -28.82
N LEU A 252 -1.96 -18.07 -28.95
CA LEU A 252 -2.56 -17.68 -30.23
C LEU A 252 -2.27 -16.23 -30.59
N ASP A 253 -2.47 -15.32 -29.63
CA ASP A 253 -2.28 -13.89 -29.78
C ASP A 253 -1.98 -13.26 -28.41
N GLU A 254 -0.69 -12.99 -28.16
CA GLU A 254 -0.22 -12.42 -26.89
C GLU A 254 -0.79 -11.02 -26.63
N GLN A 255 -0.91 -10.17 -27.65
CA GLN A 255 -1.47 -8.83 -27.52
C GLN A 255 -2.95 -8.91 -27.10
N VAL A 256 -3.69 -9.87 -27.68
CA VAL A 256 -5.07 -10.12 -27.28
C VAL A 256 -5.15 -10.63 -25.84
N ALA A 257 -4.25 -11.53 -25.46
CA ALA A 257 -4.22 -12.06 -24.10
C ALA A 257 -3.92 -10.98 -23.05
N VAL A 258 -2.98 -10.07 -23.33
CA VAL A 258 -2.64 -8.92 -22.48
C VAL A 258 -3.87 -8.04 -22.25
N ASN A 259 -4.56 -7.64 -23.32
CA ASN A 259 -5.74 -6.79 -23.19
C ASN A 259 -6.88 -7.49 -22.44
N VAL A 260 -7.10 -8.78 -22.68
CA VAL A 260 -8.07 -9.57 -21.89
C VAL A 260 -7.73 -9.55 -20.40
N CYS A 261 -6.44 -9.68 -20.04
CA CYS A 261 -6.02 -9.58 -18.65
C CYS A 261 -6.28 -8.19 -18.08
N LEU A 262 -5.87 -7.12 -18.77
CA LEU A 262 -6.09 -5.74 -18.34
C LEU A 262 -7.57 -5.44 -18.12
N THR A 263 -8.41 -5.84 -19.07
CA THR A 263 -9.86 -5.71 -18.96
C THR A 263 -10.38 -6.47 -17.74
N PHE A 264 -9.93 -7.70 -17.49
CA PHE A 264 -10.37 -8.44 -16.30
C PHE A 264 -9.96 -7.74 -15.01
N LEU A 265 -8.73 -7.22 -14.92
CA LEU A 265 -8.25 -6.47 -13.75
C LEU A 265 -9.05 -5.18 -13.53
N LEU A 266 -9.49 -4.52 -14.60
CA LEU A 266 -10.40 -3.37 -14.53
C LEU A 266 -11.80 -3.78 -14.02
N LEU A 267 -12.33 -4.91 -14.53
CA LEU A 267 -13.67 -5.38 -14.16
C LEU A 267 -13.73 -5.95 -12.74
N ALA A 268 -12.65 -6.50 -12.22
CA ALA A 268 -12.60 -7.19 -10.92
C ALA A 268 -12.58 -6.21 -9.73
N ASN A 269 -13.59 -5.32 -9.65
CA ASN A 269 -13.79 -4.41 -8.52
C ASN A 269 -14.18 -5.14 -7.23
N GLU A 270 -14.15 -4.44 -6.09
CA GLU A 270 -14.40 -5.06 -4.79
C GLU A 270 -15.78 -5.73 -4.72
N GLU A 271 -16.84 -5.06 -5.17
CA GLU A 271 -18.20 -5.60 -5.19
C GLU A 271 -18.27 -6.94 -5.96
N ARG A 272 -17.70 -7.00 -7.18
CA ARG A 272 -17.72 -8.22 -7.99
C ARG A 272 -16.80 -9.30 -7.42
N ARG A 273 -15.68 -8.93 -6.79
CA ARG A 273 -14.86 -9.90 -6.06
C ARG A 273 -15.65 -10.49 -4.89
N GLN A 274 -16.37 -9.70 -4.11
CA GLN A 274 -17.20 -10.25 -3.03
C GLN A 274 -18.38 -11.08 -3.56
N ALA A 275 -19.04 -10.63 -4.64
CA ALA A 275 -20.21 -11.29 -5.21
C ALA A 275 -19.90 -12.62 -5.91
N PHE A 276 -18.76 -12.72 -6.61
CA PHE A 276 -18.43 -13.89 -7.44
C PHE A 276 -17.22 -14.70 -6.94
N LEU A 277 -16.42 -14.14 -6.01
CA LEU A 277 -15.08 -14.64 -5.65
C LEU A 277 -14.88 -14.73 -4.12
N SER A 278 -15.89 -15.22 -3.37
CA SER A 278 -15.84 -15.35 -1.92
C SER A 278 -15.02 -16.58 -1.46
N GLY A 279 -14.06 -16.39 -0.55
CA GLY A 279 -13.47 -17.46 0.27
C GLY A 279 -12.13 -18.10 -0.18
N GLY A 280 -11.63 -17.85 -1.39
CA GLY A 280 -10.34 -18.42 -1.85
C GLY A 280 -9.67 -17.74 -3.05
N ASP A 281 -10.23 -16.63 -3.54
CA ASP A 281 -10.13 -16.24 -4.95
C ASP A 281 -9.31 -14.97 -5.23
N THR A 282 -8.62 -14.40 -4.23
CA THR A 282 -7.43 -13.56 -4.52
C THR A 282 -6.46 -14.33 -5.44
N VAL A 283 -6.51 -15.67 -5.42
CA VAL A 283 -5.78 -16.57 -6.31
C VAL A 283 -6.06 -16.34 -7.80
N ILE A 284 -7.32 -16.14 -8.23
CA ILE A 284 -7.63 -15.99 -9.66
C ILE A 284 -7.13 -14.64 -10.16
N VAL A 285 -7.44 -13.56 -9.44
CA VAL A 285 -6.93 -12.22 -9.80
C VAL A 285 -5.41 -12.21 -9.77
N ASN A 286 -4.77 -12.80 -8.74
CA ASN A 286 -3.32 -12.96 -8.69
C ASN A 286 -2.77 -13.90 -9.77
N ALA A 287 -3.53 -14.89 -10.25
CA ALA A 287 -3.10 -15.79 -11.33
C ALA A 287 -3.13 -15.07 -12.68
N VAL A 288 -4.19 -14.30 -12.94
CA VAL A 288 -4.30 -13.43 -14.12
C VAL A 288 -3.20 -12.36 -14.08
N LEU A 289 -3.03 -11.67 -12.95
CA LEU A 289 -1.98 -10.68 -12.76
C LEU A 289 -0.58 -11.30 -12.95
N ARG A 290 -0.26 -12.43 -12.31
CA ARG A 290 1.04 -13.10 -12.51
C ARG A 290 1.26 -13.53 -13.96
N ARG A 291 0.22 -13.99 -14.66
CA ARG A 291 0.33 -14.36 -16.08
C ARG A 291 0.61 -13.14 -16.95
N LEU A 292 -0.10 -12.03 -16.71
CA LEU A 292 0.13 -10.76 -17.38
C LEU A 292 1.55 -10.25 -17.11
N LEU A 293 1.99 -10.23 -15.86
CA LEU A 293 3.33 -9.80 -15.44
C LEU A 293 4.44 -10.60 -16.16
N ARG A 294 4.29 -11.92 -16.31
CA ARG A 294 5.27 -12.74 -17.06
C ARG A 294 5.43 -12.32 -18.52
N SER A 295 4.40 -11.75 -19.15
CA SER A 295 4.44 -11.28 -20.53
C SER A 295 4.99 -9.84 -20.61
N ILE A 296 4.62 -8.95 -19.67
CA ILE A 296 4.99 -7.53 -19.74
C ILE A 296 6.33 -7.19 -19.09
N VAL A 297 6.79 -7.94 -18.07
CA VAL A 297 8.06 -7.66 -17.37
C VAL A 297 9.27 -7.74 -18.32
N PRO A 298 9.36 -8.71 -19.26
CA PRO A 298 10.41 -8.69 -20.29
C PRO A 298 10.40 -7.40 -21.14
N LEU A 299 9.22 -6.87 -21.48
CA LEU A 299 9.08 -5.61 -22.23
C LEU A 299 9.55 -4.41 -21.40
N LEU A 300 9.26 -4.40 -20.09
CA LEU A 300 9.78 -3.39 -19.16
C LEU A 300 11.31 -3.42 -19.06
N LYS A 301 11.91 -4.62 -19.00
CA LYS A 301 13.37 -4.77 -18.96
C LYS A 301 14.03 -4.29 -20.26
N GLN A 302 13.39 -4.50 -21.41
CA GLN A 302 13.88 -3.96 -22.68
C GLN A 302 13.88 -2.43 -22.68
N LEU A 303 12.85 -1.78 -22.11
CA LEU A 303 12.79 -0.32 -21.94
C LEU A 303 13.86 0.23 -20.97
N ASP A 304 14.27 -0.55 -19.98
CA ASP A 304 15.34 -0.16 -19.05
C ASP A 304 16.75 -0.45 -19.59
N GLY A 305 16.90 -1.37 -20.55
CA GLY A 305 18.18 -1.73 -21.16
C GLY A 305 18.51 -1.00 -22.47
N THR A 306 17.55 -0.29 -23.08
CA THR A 306 17.80 0.55 -24.26
C THR A 306 18.49 1.85 -23.83
N ASP A 307 19.82 1.88 -23.91
CA ASP A 307 20.61 3.11 -23.90
C ASP A 307 20.10 4.09 -24.97
N GLU A 308 20.05 5.38 -24.65
CA GLU A 308 19.51 6.45 -25.51
C GLU A 308 20.10 6.47 -26.94
N GLU A 309 21.31 5.91 -27.13
CA GLU A 309 21.95 5.77 -28.45
C GLU A 309 21.24 4.76 -29.38
N SER A 310 20.59 3.73 -28.84
CA SER A 310 19.86 2.73 -29.64
C SER A 310 18.56 3.28 -30.25
N LEU A 311 17.97 4.32 -29.64
CA LEU A 311 16.82 5.02 -30.22
C LEU A 311 17.22 5.87 -31.44
N LEU A 312 18.44 6.41 -31.46
CA LEU A 312 18.99 7.11 -32.62
C LEU A 312 19.41 6.14 -33.73
N GLY A 313 19.84 4.92 -33.38
CA GLY A 313 20.12 3.85 -34.34
C GLY A 313 18.85 3.33 -35.04
N LEU A 314 17.79 3.07 -34.29
CA LEU A 314 16.50 2.64 -34.86
C LEU A 314 15.75 3.74 -35.62
N ALA A 315 16.01 5.01 -35.31
CA ALA A 315 15.48 6.14 -36.07
C ALA A 315 16.22 6.39 -37.40
N ASN A 316 17.48 5.97 -37.52
CA ASN A 316 18.30 6.25 -38.71
C ASN A 316 18.55 5.04 -39.63
N ASP A 317 18.19 3.81 -39.24
CA ASP A 317 18.31 2.63 -40.12
C ASP A 317 17.06 2.32 -40.96
N VAL A 318 16.37 3.36 -41.43
CA VAL A 318 15.55 3.27 -42.65
C VAL A 318 16.16 4.18 -43.71
N SER A 319 17.36 3.80 -44.15
CA SER A 319 17.98 4.35 -45.34
C SER A 319 17.31 3.80 -46.61
N SER A 320 16.95 4.74 -47.48
CA SER A 320 16.85 4.61 -48.93
C SER A 320 15.54 4.08 -49.57
N LYS A 321 15.03 4.96 -50.46
CA LYS A 321 14.10 4.76 -51.60
C LYS A 321 12.61 4.68 -51.27
N GLY A 322 11.94 5.82 -51.43
CA GLY A 322 10.51 5.87 -51.67
C GLY A 322 9.91 7.21 -51.32
N SER A 323 10.07 8.18 -52.20
CA SER A 323 9.35 9.45 -52.19
C SER A 323 7.83 9.21 -52.24
N SER A 324 7.19 9.19 -51.07
CA SER A 324 5.83 9.69 -50.90
C SER A 324 5.79 10.44 -49.57
N SER A 325 5.47 11.73 -49.65
CA SER A 325 5.18 12.59 -48.51
C SER A 325 3.90 12.10 -47.82
N LEU A 326 4.01 10.98 -47.09
CA LEU A 326 3.07 10.64 -46.04
C LEU A 326 3.42 11.54 -44.85
N PRO A 327 2.43 12.20 -44.22
CA PRO A 327 2.67 12.95 -43.00
C PRO A 327 3.21 11.98 -41.94
N SER A 328 4.51 12.08 -41.69
CA SER A 328 5.29 11.24 -40.78
C SER A 328 5.11 11.59 -39.30
N ASP A 329 4.17 12.47 -38.96
CA ASP A 329 3.98 12.98 -37.59
C ASP A 329 2.85 12.32 -36.79
N LEU A 330 2.29 11.21 -37.28
CA LEU A 330 1.38 10.38 -36.51
C LEU A 330 2.09 9.09 -36.08
N GLN A 331 3.19 9.21 -35.31
CA GLN A 331 3.69 8.10 -34.49
C GLN A 331 2.59 7.75 -33.47
N GLY A 332 1.75 6.80 -33.87
CA GLY A 332 0.44 6.55 -33.30
C GLY A 332 0.48 6.35 -31.79
N GLU A 333 -0.35 7.14 -31.10
CA GLU A 333 -0.88 6.81 -29.79
C GLU A 333 -1.23 5.32 -29.75
N VAL A 334 -0.74 4.60 -28.74
CA VAL A 334 -1.05 3.18 -28.56
C VAL A 334 -2.51 3.09 -28.14
N ALA A 335 -3.39 3.03 -29.14
CA ALA A 335 -4.85 2.95 -29.04
C ALA A 335 -5.38 1.74 -28.23
N TYR A 336 -4.47 0.86 -27.80
CA TYR A 336 -4.72 -0.36 -27.03
C TYR A 336 -4.50 -0.20 -25.52
N SER A 337 -4.13 1.00 -25.05
CA SER A 337 -3.78 1.22 -23.65
C SER A 337 -4.96 1.73 -22.81
N PRO A 338 -5.08 1.33 -21.52
CA PRO A 338 -6.10 1.84 -20.62
C PRO A 338 -5.95 3.35 -20.41
N SER A 339 -7.06 4.05 -20.18
CA SER A 339 -7.08 5.48 -19.79
C SER A 339 -6.42 5.70 -18.42
N MET A 340 -6.11 6.96 -18.02
CA MET A 340 -5.42 7.20 -16.74
C MET A 340 -6.33 6.86 -15.56
N GLU A 341 -7.61 7.10 -15.73
CA GLU A 341 -8.67 6.68 -14.84
C GLU A 341 -8.76 5.15 -14.75
N GLU A 342 -8.75 4.44 -15.90
CA GLU A 342 -8.76 2.97 -15.93
C GLU A 342 -7.50 2.39 -15.28
N CYS A 343 -6.33 3.03 -15.44
CA CYS A 343 -5.12 2.66 -14.72
C CYS A 343 -5.32 2.78 -13.20
N ALA A 344 -5.89 3.89 -12.73
CA ALA A 344 -6.16 4.10 -11.31
C ALA A 344 -7.11 3.03 -10.75
N VAL A 345 -8.18 2.70 -11.49
CA VAL A 345 -9.12 1.63 -11.12
C VAL A 345 -8.45 0.26 -11.13
N ILE A 346 -7.61 -0.06 -12.13
CA ILE A 346 -6.84 -1.31 -12.14
C ILE A 346 -5.96 -1.41 -10.89
N MET A 347 -5.21 -0.35 -10.57
CA MET A 347 -4.33 -0.31 -9.39
C MET A 347 -5.11 -0.46 -8.08
N GLN A 348 -6.28 0.17 -7.97
CA GLN A 348 -7.19 0.00 -6.86
C GLN A 348 -7.70 -1.45 -6.75
N ASN A 349 -8.05 -2.06 -7.89
CA ASN A 349 -8.57 -3.43 -7.93
C ASN A 349 -7.53 -4.49 -7.59
N ILE A 350 -6.24 -4.21 -7.76
CA ILE A 350 -5.15 -5.11 -7.39
C ILE A 350 -4.46 -4.72 -6.07
N ALA A 351 -5.04 -3.81 -5.27
CA ALA A 351 -4.40 -3.29 -4.06
C ALA A 351 -4.00 -4.38 -3.05
N PHE A 352 -4.70 -5.52 -3.02
CA PHE A 352 -4.40 -6.69 -2.18
C PHE A 352 -3.25 -7.58 -2.71
N SER A 353 -2.75 -7.33 -3.92
CA SER A 353 -1.67 -8.09 -4.54
C SER A 353 -0.31 -7.73 -3.91
N SER A 354 0.72 -8.54 -4.18
CA SER A 354 2.07 -8.31 -3.65
C SER A 354 2.63 -6.93 -4.07
N MET A 355 3.48 -6.34 -3.23
CA MET A 355 4.10 -5.04 -3.51
C MET A 355 4.86 -5.04 -4.83
N THR A 356 5.63 -6.09 -5.11
CA THR A 356 6.38 -6.28 -6.36
C THR A 356 5.46 -6.32 -7.57
N SER A 357 4.40 -7.13 -7.53
CA SER A 357 3.44 -7.24 -8.63
C SER A 357 2.73 -5.92 -8.92
N ARG A 358 2.39 -5.14 -7.89
CA ARG A 358 1.78 -3.81 -8.05
C ARG A 358 2.76 -2.83 -8.68
N LEU A 359 4.04 -2.86 -8.28
CA LEU A 359 5.06 -1.97 -8.83
C LEU A 359 5.35 -2.26 -10.31
N GLU A 360 5.52 -3.53 -10.67
CA GLU A 360 5.70 -3.94 -12.08
C GLU A 360 4.51 -3.54 -12.95
N MET A 361 3.29 -3.76 -12.43
CA MET A 361 2.06 -3.37 -13.11
C MET A 361 1.98 -1.85 -13.31
N LEU A 362 2.29 -1.07 -12.26
CA LEU A 362 2.29 0.39 -12.32
C LEU A 362 3.34 0.91 -13.32
N SER A 363 4.53 0.32 -13.35
CA SER A 363 5.57 0.64 -14.32
C SER A 363 5.09 0.41 -15.77
N TYR A 364 4.40 -0.71 -16.02
CA TYR A 364 3.80 -0.98 -17.32
C TYR A 364 2.76 0.07 -17.71
N LEU A 365 1.82 0.37 -16.80
CA LEU A 365 0.73 1.31 -17.03
C LEU A 365 1.19 2.75 -17.25
N LEU A 366 2.30 3.17 -16.64
CA LEU A 366 2.82 4.53 -16.78
C LEU A 366 3.81 4.67 -17.95
N ARG A 367 4.68 3.69 -18.21
CA ARG A 367 5.78 3.83 -19.20
C ARG A 367 5.46 3.30 -20.59
N ILE A 368 4.72 2.19 -20.69
CA ILE A 368 4.43 1.56 -21.99
C ILE A 368 3.21 2.19 -22.66
N ARG A 369 2.20 2.55 -21.86
CA ARG A 369 0.94 3.16 -22.31
C ARG A 369 1.17 4.42 -23.15
N ARG A 370 1.95 5.37 -22.62
CA ARG A 370 2.28 6.64 -23.26
C ARG A 370 3.54 7.17 -22.60
N LYS A 371 4.43 7.81 -23.38
CA LYS A 371 5.58 8.51 -22.79
C LYS A 371 5.06 9.60 -21.84
N PRO A 372 5.56 9.68 -20.59
CA PRO A 372 5.17 10.73 -19.64
C PRO A 372 5.30 12.16 -20.17
N ALA A 373 6.23 12.39 -21.10
CA ALA A 373 6.38 13.67 -21.81
C ALA A 373 5.15 14.13 -22.60
N HIS A 374 4.25 13.20 -22.96
CA HIS A 374 3.05 13.50 -23.75
C HIS A 374 1.76 13.38 -22.93
N TYR A 375 1.82 13.39 -21.59
CA TYR A 375 0.61 13.33 -20.79
C TYR A 375 -0.25 14.58 -20.98
N THR A 376 -1.56 14.40 -21.20
CA THR A 376 -2.52 15.51 -21.27
C THR A 376 -2.75 16.13 -19.90
N ARG A 377 -3.37 17.31 -19.86
CA ARG A 377 -3.73 17.99 -18.59
C ARG A 377 -4.56 17.10 -17.65
N GLN A 378 -5.55 16.38 -18.18
CA GLN A 378 -6.38 15.47 -17.40
C GLN A 378 -5.58 14.27 -16.87
N GLU A 379 -4.62 13.77 -17.65
CA GLU A 379 -3.73 12.68 -17.24
C GLU A 379 -2.80 13.13 -16.12
N LEU A 380 -2.27 14.35 -16.19
CA LEU A 380 -1.42 14.94 -15.15
C LEU A 380 -2.17 15.12 -13.82
N GLN A 381 -3.43 15.54 -13.85
CA GLN A 381 -4.26 15.67 -12.64
C GLN A 381 -4.47 14.34 -11.93
N MET A 382 -4.53 13.23 -12.67
CA MET A 382 -4.71 11.87 -12.13
C MET A 382 -3.39 11.19 -11.75
N LEU A 383 -2.26 11.65 -12.27
CA LEU A 383 -0.94 11.05 -12.04
C LEU A 383 -0.56 10.94 -10.55
N PRO A 384 -0.81 11.95 -9.68
CA PRO A 384 -0.53 11.82 -8.26
C PRO A 384 -1.22 10.64 -7.57
N VAL A 385 -2.45 10.29 -7.96
CA VAL A 385 -3.18 9.14 -7.40
C VAL A 385 -2.44 7.83 -7.67
N LEU A 386 -1.88 7.71 -8.87
CA LEU A 386 -1.09 6.54 -9.26
C LEU A 386 0.29 6.53 -8.60
N LEU A 387 0.98 7.68 -8.54
CA LEU A 387 2.28 7.79 -7.87
C LEU A 387 2.17 7.57 -6.35
N GLN A 388 1.03 7.90 -5.73
CA GLN A 388 0.76 7.56 -4.34
C GLN A 388 0.78 6.04 -4.10
N THR A 389 0.40 5.25 -5.09
CA THR A 389 0.51 3.77 -5.01
C THR A 389 1.97 3.32 -4.99
N ALA A 390 2.85 3.99 -5.74
CA ALA A 390 4.30 3.74 -5.71
C ALA A 390 4.95 4.24 -4.40
N SER A 391 4.57 5.42 -3.91
CA SER A 391 5.16 5.99 -2.68
C SER A 391 4.87 5.14 -1.44
N ASN A 392 3.72 4.46 -1.40
CA ASN A 392 3.39 3.47 -0.37
C ASN A 392 4.30 2.22 -0.40
N ILE A 393 5.03 1.97 -1.49
CA ILE A 393 5.96 0.85 -1.65
C ILE A 393 7.38 1.35 -1.34
N ARG A 394 7.86 1.15 -0.10
CA ARG A 394 9.16 1.64 0.40
C ARG A 394 10.38 0.87 -0.16
N THR A 395 10.50 0.75 -1.48
CA THR A 395 11.60 0.08 -2.18
C THR A 395 12.42 1.09 -3.00
N ALA A 396 13.67 0.75 -3.32
CA ALA A 396 14.50 1.58 -4.20
C ALA A 396 13.94 1.65 -5.63
N GLU A 397 13.38 0.55 -6.13
CA GLU A 397 12.75 0.46 -7.45
C GLU A 397 11.54 1.39 -7.58
N ALA A 398 10.67 1.44 -6.56
CA ALA A 398 9.53 2.35 -6.55
C ALA A 398 9.94 3.82 -6.58
N ARG A 399 10.99 4.18 -5.83
CA ARG A 399 11.55 5.55 -5.88
C ARG A 399 12.13 5.86 -7.25
N SER A 400 12.86 4.93 -7.86
CA SER A 400 13.42 5.08 -9.21
C SER A 400 12.32 5.27 -10.27
N LEU A 401 11.22 4.52 -10.18
CA LEU A 401 10.07 4.67 -11.07
C LEU A 401 9.47 6.09 -10.96
N CYS A 402 9.18 6.56 -9.75
CA CYS A 402 8.67 7.91 -9.53
C CYS A 402 9.61 8.97 -10.11
N THR A 403 10.91 8.83 -9.87
CA THR A 403 11.94 9.72 -10.40
C THR A 403 11.93 9.79 -11.93
N LYS A 404 11.90 8.64 -12.62
CA LYS A 404 11.89 8.57 -14.09
C LYS A 404 10.64 9.24 -14.66
N ILE A 405 9.46 8.95 -14.12
CA ILE A 405 8.18 9.52 -14.59
C ILE A 405 8.16 11.03 -14.39
N ILE A 406 8.48 11.51 -13.19
CA ILE A 406 8.45 12.95 -12.84
C ILE A 406 9.49 13.77 -13.63
N ALA A 407 10.61 13.17 -14.02
CA ALA A 407 11.62 13.83 -14.84
C ALA A 407 11.13 14.13 -16.27
N GLU A 408 10.31 13.25 -16.85
CA GLU A 408 9.82 13.37 -18.21
C GLU A 408 8.53 14.20 -18.33
N VAL A 409 7.77 14.35 -17.25
CA VAL A 409 6.49 15.07 -17.25
C VAL A 409 6.64 16.57 -17.59
N PRO A 410 5.76 17.13 -18.46
CA PRO A 410 5.70 18.57 -18.70
C PRO A 410 5.15 19.30 -17.46
N ILE A 411 5.71 20.48 -17.14
CA ILE A 411 5.25 21.29 -16.00
C ILE A 411 4.00 22.08 -16.40
N PRO A 412 2.86 21.88 -15.71
CA PRO A 412 1.67 22.70 -15.92
C PRO A 412 1.83 24.06 -15.22
N ALA A 413 2.53 25.01 -15.85
CA ALA A 413 2.82 26.33 -15.24
C ALA A 413 1.56 27.13 -14.86
N ASP A 414 0.43 26.85 -15.51
CA ASP A 414 -0.86 27.49 -15.24
C ASP A 414 -1.58 26.92 -14.00
N ASP A 415 -1.10 25.82 -13.42
CA ASP A 415 -1.71 25.12 -12.28
C ASP A 415 -0.68 24.87 -11.18
N PRO A 416 -0.41 25.88 -10.32
CA PRO A 416 0.63 25.78 -9.30
C PRO A 416 0.31 24.73 -8.21
N VAL A 417 -0.97 24.40 -7.99
CA VAL A 417 -1.38 23.33 -7.06
C VAL A 417 -0.94 21.97 -7.59
N LEU A 418 -1.16 21.70 -8.88
CA LEU A 418 -0.71 20.48 -9.51
C LEU A 418 0.83 20.38 -9.54
N VAL A 419 1.53 21.49 -9.80
CA VAL A 419 3.00 21.56 -9.72
C VAL A 419 3.49 21.19 -8.31
N ALA A 420 2.86 21.75 -7.27
CA ALA A 420 3.19 21.42 -5.88
C ALA A 420 2.93 19.95 -5.55
N HIS A 421 1.79 19.40 -6.00
CA HIS A 421 1.46 17.99 -5.78
C HIS A 421 2.46 17.06 -6.49
N LEU A 422 2.86 17.35 -7.73
CA LEU A 422 3.88 16.58 -8.45
C LEU A 422 5.27 16.67 -7.79
N LEU A 423 5.63 17.84 -7.23
CA LEU A 423 6.88 18.01 -6.48
C LEU A 423 6.98 17.04 -5.29
N SER A 424 5.88 16.69 -4.64
CA SER A 424 5.89 15.75 -3.51
C SER A 424 6.43 14.36 -3.89
N PHE A 425 6.42 14.01 -5.18
CA PHE A 425 6.99 12.77 -5.72
C PHE A 425 8.38 12.95 -6.35
N ALA A 426 8.85 14.19 -6.50
CA ALA A 426 10.15 14.50 -7.07
C ALA A 426 11.25 14.30 -6.02
N SER A 427 12.03 13.22 -6.10
CA SER A 427 13.23 13.05 -5.27
C SER A 427 14.47 13.74 -5.85
N SER A 428 14.54 13.87 -7.18
CA SER A 428 15.61 14.53 -7.93
C SER A 428 15.05 15.62 -8.85
N ASN A 429 15.89 16.57 -9.25
CA ASN A 429 15.54 17.68 -10.16
C ASN A 429 14.39 18.58 -9.65
N ARG A 430 14.27 18.72 -8.31
CA ARG A 430 13.27 19.57 -7.64
C ARG A 430 13.34 21.03 -8.05
N VAL A 431 14.52 21.50 -8.46
CA VAL A 431 14.81 22.88 -8.88
C VAL A 431 13.81 23.36 -9.94
N ARG A 432 13.47 22.52 -10.93
CA ARG A 432 12.57 22.89 -12.02
C ARG A 432 11.15 23.21 -11.51
N TYR A 433 10.64 22.41 -10.57
CA TYR A 433 9.32 22.58 -9.96
C TYR A 433 9.30 23.73 -8.97
N LEU A 434 10.36 23.86 -8.15
CA LEU A 434 10.51 24.94 -7.19
C LEU A 434 10.58 26.31 -7.87
N ASN A 435 11.36 26.46 -8.94
CA ASN A 435 11.42 27.70 -9.72
C ASN A 435 10.04 28.13 -10.23
N CYS A 436 9.21 27.18 -10.67
CA CYS A 436 7.84 27.47 -11.10
C CYS A 436 7.01 28.03 -9.93
N LEU A 437 7.00 27.34 -8.77
CA LEU A 437 6.25 27.75 -7.57
C LEU A 437 6.73 29.08 -6.98
N GLU A 438 8.03 29.36 -7.05
CA GLU A 438 8.63 30.60 -6.55
C GLU A 438 8.17 31.83 -7.34
N THR A 439 7.92 31.68 -8.65
CA THR A 439 7.46 32.77 -9.53
C THR A 439 5.97 33.09 -9.44
N VAL A 440 5.18 32.27 -8.74
CA VAL A 440 3.73 32.46 -8.63
C VAL A 440 3.43 33.67 -7.76
N ALA A 441 2.76 34.68 -8.32
CA ALA A 441 2.26 35.84 -7.58
C ALA A 441 1.07 35.45 -6.70
N THR A 442 1.01 35.96 -5.46
CA THR A 442 -0.11 35.72 -4.53
C THR A 442 -1.45 36.27 -5.02
N GLU A 443 -1.42 37.23 -5.94
CA GLU A 443 -2.62 37.83 -6.55
C GLU A 443 -3.37 36.82 -7.44
N ASN A 444 -2.68 35.80 -7.96
CA ASN A 444 -3.25 34.79 -8.86
C ASN A 444 -3.72 33.53 -8.12
N LEU A 445 -3.60 33.47 -6.80
CA LEU A 445 -3.90 32.29 -5.99
C LEU A 445 -5.13 32.51 -5.13
N SER A 446 -5.97 31.48 -5.01
CA SER A 446 -6.93 31.41 -3.91
C SER A 446 -6.23 31.03 -2.60
N GLU A 447 -6.91 31.22 -1.47
CA GLU A 447 -6.42 30.80 -0.15
C GLU A 447 -6.25 29.28 -0.09
N GLU A 448 -7.20 28.55 -0.68
CA GLU A 448 -7.17 27.09 -0.79
C GLU A 448 -5.99 26.61 -1.65
N ASP A 449 -5.70 27.29 -2.77
CA ASP A 449 -4.54 26.98 -3.60
C ASP A 449 -3.22 27.21 -2.84
N ALA A 450 -3.09 28.34 -2.14
CA ALA A 450 -1.92 28.64 -1.32
C ALA A 450 -1.73 27.59 -0.22
N LEU A 451 -2.81 27.16 0.43
CA LEU A 451 -2.78 26.12 1.44
C LEU A 451 -2.35 24.76 0.84
N HIS A 452 -2.87 24.39 -0.32
CA HIS A 452 -2.46 23.16 -1.01
C HIS A 452 -1.00 23.20 -1.46
N ILE A 453 -0.50 24.36 -1.90
CA ILE A 453 0.91 24.53 -2.23
C ILE A 453 1.78 24.32 -0.99
N ILE A 454 1.42 24.90 0.16
CA ILE A 454 2.14 24.67 1.41
C ILE A 454 2.07 23.20 1.82
N PHE A 455 0.89 22.57 1.71
CA PHE A 455 0.68 21.18 2.08
C PHE A 455 1.60 20.22 1.32
N TRP A 456 1.74 20.41 0.01
CA TRP A 456 2.53 19.50 -0.84
C TRP A 456 4.00 19.90 -0.97
N ALA A 457 4.33 21.20 -0.96
CA ALA A 457 5.65 21.73 -1.28
C ALA A 457 6.32 22.51 -0.15
N GLY A 458 5.61 22.84 0.94
CA GLY A 458 6.05 23.80 1.95
C GLY A 458 7.42 23.51 2.57
N ALA A 459 7.73 22.23 2.82
CA ALA A 459 9.03 21.81 3.36
C ALA A 459 10.22 22.07 2.40
N HIS A 460 9.97 22.35 1.12
CA HIS A 460 10.99 22.49 0.08
C HIS A 460 11.04 23.87 -0.59
N LEU A 461 10.03 24.73 -0.38
CA LEU A 461 10.02 26.10 -0.90
C LEU A 461 11.18 26.93 -0.33
N ARG A 462 11.57 28.04 -0.98
CA ARG A 462 12.37 29.06 -0.28
C ARG A 462 11.64 29.59 0.94
N LEU A 463 12.40 29.92 1.99
CA LEU A 463 11.83 30.42 3.24
C LEU A 463 10.97 31.67 3.01
N GLU A 464 11.45 32.60 2.18
CA GLU A 464 10.72 33.82 1.78
C GLU A 464 9.39 33.50 1.10
N THR A 465 9.35 32.49 0.22
CA THR A 465 8.13 32.05 -0.46
C THR A 465 7.15 31.41 0.52
N LEU A 466 7.64 30.56 1.41
CA LEU A 466 6.82 29.92 2.45
C LEU A 466 6.23 30.98 3.40
N GLN A 467 7.03 31.94 3.85
CA GLN A 467 6.58 33.05 4.69
C GLN A 467 5.57 33.94 3.96
N ARG A 468 5.77 34.23 2.67
CA ARG A 468 4.83 34.99 1.83
C ARG A 468 3.47 34.28 1.71
N LEU A 469 3.47 32.98 1.42
CA LEU A 469 2.22 32.19 1.33
C LEU A 469 1.54 32.07 2.70
N THR A 470 2.33 31.88 3.77
CA THR A 470 1.83 31.85 5.15
C THR A 470 1.17 33.19 5.52
N ALA A 471 1.83 34.31 5.24
CA ALA A 471 1.29 35.64 5.49
C ALA A 471 0.03 35.92 4.65
N PHE A 472 -0.05 35.40 3.43
CA PHE A 472 -1.25 35.51 2.59
C PHE A 472 -2.46 34.79 3.20
N ILE A 473 -2.26 33.56 3.70
CA ILE A 473 -3.32 32.77 4.37
C ILE A 473 -3.73 33.46 5.68
N LEU A 474 -2.77 33.76 6.56
CA LEU A 474 -3.05 34.38 7.87
C LEU A 474 -3.59 35.82 7.76
N GLY A 475 -3.17 36.58 6.75
CA GLY A 475 -3.62 37.96 6.50
C GLY A 475 -5.11 38.07 6.20
N LYS A 476 -5.73 37.05 5.59
CA LYS A 476 -7.18 36.99 5.40
C LYS A 476 -7.95 36.47 6.60
N GLU A 477 -7.38 35.54 7.39
CA GLU A 477 -7.99 35.10 8.65
C GLU A 477 -8.20 36.27 9.63
N THR A 478 -7.24 37.19 9.69
CA THR A 478 -7.37 38.41 10.52
C THR A 478 -8.32 39.46 9.92
N GLY A 479 -8.52 39.47 8.59
CA GLY A 479 -9.41 40.41 7.90
C GLY A 479 -10.90 40.06 8.00
N ALA A 480 -11.24 38.82 8.33
CA ALA A 480 -12.61 38.38 8.54
C ALA A 480 -13.13 38.82 9.93
N LYS A 481 -13.60 40.07 10.00
CA LYS A 481 -14.28 40.68 11.16
C LYS A 481 -13.41 40.84 12.43
N SER A 482 -12.81 42.01 12.62
CA SER A 482 -13.25 42.98 13.65
C SER A 482 -12.16 43.96 14.06
N SER A 483 -12.57 45.23 14.08
CA SER A 483 -11.99 46.29 14.88
C SER A 483 -12.10 45.96 16.38
N SER A 484 -10.98 45.70 17.07
CA SER A 484 -10.69 46.22 18.41
C SER A 484 -9.46 45.53 19.01
N THR A 485 -8.66 46.35 19.67
CA THR A 485 -7.46 46.07 20.46
C THR A 485 -7.66 44.99 21.52
N SER A 486 -7.23 43.76 21.26
CA SER A 486 -6.60 42.85 22.23
C SER A 486 -6.03 41.66 21.46
N SER A 487 -4.90 41.11 21.90
CA SER A 487 -4.18 40.00 21.25
C SER A 487 -5.06 38.74 21.14
N SER A 488 -5.89 38.64 20.10
CA SER A 488 -6.66 37.44 19.80
C SER A 488 -5.67 36.36 19.32
N LYS A 489 -5.45 35.34 20.13
CA LYS A 489 -4.75 34.13 19.67
C LYS A 489 -5.49 33.52 18.48
N LEU A 490 -4.75 32.97 17.53
CA LEU A 490 -5.27 32.24 16.38
C LEU A 490 -5.91 30.94 16.87
N VAL A 491 -7.15 30.67 16.48
CA VAL A 491 -7.81 29.38 16.77
C VAL A 491 -7.19 28.32 15.88
N LEU A 492 -6.68 27.23 16.47
CA LEU A 492 -6.08 26.13 15.71
C LEU A 492 -7.10 25.52 14.73
N ASN A 493 -6.78 25.59 13.43
CA ASN A 493 -7.54 25.00 12.34
C ASN A 493 -6.64 24.18 11.40
N GLY A 494 -7.22 23.55 10.38
CA GLY A 494 -6.47 22.72 9.43
C GLY A 494 -5.41 23.49 8.62
N ALA A 495 -5.62 24.80 8.39
CA ALA A 495 -4.66 25.64 7.68
C ALA A 495 -3.40 25.90 8.52
N ILE A 496 -3.58 26.29 9.78
CA ILE A 496 -2.49 26.51 10.73
C ILE A 496 -1.72 25.20 10.97
N GLU A 497 -2.41 24.07 11.13
CA GLU A 497 -1.74 22.77 11.27
C GLU A 497 -0.86 22.43 10.07
N CYS A 498 -1.34 22.70 8.85
CA CYS A 498 -0.58 22.50 7.63
C CYS A 498 0.69 23.37 7.61
N ILE A 499 0.55 24.65 7.94
CA ILE A 499 1.66 25.62 8.00
C ILE A 499 2.69 25.17 9.05
N VAL A 500 2.25 24.90 10.28
CA VAL A 500 3.12 24.47 11.38
C VAL A 500 3.84 23.18 11.02
N ARG A 501 3.14 22.20 10.43
CA ARG A 501 3.75 20.93 9.99
C ARG A 501 4.81 21.13 8.90
N ALA A 502 4.58 22.05 7.96
CA ALA A 502 5.55 22.37 6.92
C ALA A 502 6.85 22.97 7.50
N PHE A 503 6.72 23.92 8.43
CA PHE A 503 7.88 24.50 9.13
C PHE A 503 8.59 23.49 10.02
N LEU A 504 7.84 22.65 10.74
CA LEU A 504 8.40 21.62 11.62
C LEU A 504 9.16 20.54 10.86
N THR A 505 8.62 20.07 9.73
CA THR A 505 9.30 19.11 8.84
C THR A 505 10.62 19.70 8.36
N ARG A 506 10.62 20.98 7.93
CA ARG A 506 11.84 21.68 7.51
C ARG A 506 12.84 21.83 8.65
N LEU A 507 12.38 22.12 9.86
CA LEU A 507 13.22 22.23 11.05
C LEU A 507 13.90 20.90 11.38
N MET A 508 13.16 19.78 11.32
CA MET A 508 13.67 18.43 11.58
C MET A 508 14.67 17.96 10.52
N ASP A 509 14.47 18.33 9.25
CA ASP A 509 15.38 17.98 8.13
C ASP A 509 16.58 18.94 8.02
N SER A 510 16.59 20.07 8.72
CA SER A 510 17.65 21.08 8.60
C SER A 510 18.91 20.77 9.42
N THR A 511 20.07 20.94 8.79
CA THR A 511 21.36 20.97 9.50
C THR A 511 21.46 22.22 10.38
N PRO A 512 22.16 22.18 11.54
CA PRO A 512 22.38 23.36 12.37
C PRO A 512 22.99 24.52 11.56
N GLY A 513 22.38 25.71 11.60
CA GLY A 513 22.82 26.89 10.85
C GLY A 513 21.84 28.06 10.94
N ALA A 514 22.20 29.21 10.37
CA ALA A 514 21.42 30.45 10.48
C ALA A 514 19.96 30.33 9.96
N GLU A 515 19.72 29.53 8.91
CA GLU A 515 18.37 29.28 8.42
C GLU A 515 17.50 28.57 9.46
N ARG A 516 18.08 27.60 10.18
CA ARG A 516 17.39 26.86 11.25
C ARG A 516 16.99 27.81 12.38
N ASP A 517 17.83 28.77 12.74
CA ASP A 517 17.53 29.76 13.78
C ASP A 517 16.37 30.68 13.35
N VAL A 518 16.35 31.11 12.08
CA VAL A 518 15.25 31.93 11.53
C VAL A 518 13.94 31.12 11.52
N ILE A 519 13.97 29.85 11.11
CA ILE A 519 12.80 28.97 11.14
C ILE A 519 12.32 28.76 12.57
N GLN A 520 13.23 28.47 13.51
CA GLN A 520 12.92 28.28 14.92
C GLN A 520 12.24 29.52 15.49
N ASN A 521 12.78 30.71 15.24
CA ASN A 521 12.21 31.98 15.71
C ASN A 521 10.82 32.24 15.11
N TYR A 522 10.68 32.04 13.80
CA TYR A 522 9.40 32.22 13.10
C TYR A 522 8.33 31.22 13.59
N LEU A 523 8.72 29.96 13.78
CA LEU A 523 7.83 28.91 14.29
C LEU A 523 7.47 29.15 15.75
N THR A 524 8.39 29.65 16.58
CA THR A 524 8.11 30.04 17.98
C THR A 524 7.06 31.13 18.01
N GLU A 525 7.22 32.19 17.22
CA GLU A 525 6.24 33.27 17.13
C GLU A 525 4.87 32.77 16.65
N LEU A 526 4.85 31.86 15.68
CA LEU A 526 3.61 31.25 15.20
C LEU A 526 2.95 30.38 16.28
N VAL A 527 3.70 29.51 16.96
CA VAL A 527 3.21 28.60 18.01
C VAL A 527 2.67 29.39 19.21
N ASP A 528 3.31 30.49 19.58
CA ASP A 528 2.87 31.36 20.70
C ASP A 528 1.56 32.10 20.39
N ARG A 529 1.30 32.39 19.10
CA ARG A 529 0.06 33.01 18.64
C ARG A 529 -1.12 32.03 18.61
N VAL A 530 -0.89 30.71 18.61
CA VAL A 530 -1.95 29.70 18.51
C VAL A 530 -2.57 29.40 19.87
N ASP A 531 -3.89 29.36 19.93
CA ASP A 531 -4.62 28.80 21.08
C ASP A 531 -4.73 27.28 20.95
N TRP A 532 -3.78 26.57 21.57
CA TRP A 532 -3.76 25.11 21.63
C TRP A 532 -4.85 24.53 22.52
N ALA A 533 -5.34 25.27 23.52
CA ALA A 533 -6.33 24.80 24.48
C ALA A 533 -7.76 24.95 23.94
N GLY A 534 -8.04 26.04 23.21
CA GLY A 534 -9.33 26.31 22.56
C GLY A 534 -9.56 25.59 21.23
N SER A 535 -8.72 24.61 20.87
CA SER A 535 -8.85 23.92 19.59
C SER A 535 -10.12 23.06 19.50
N THR A 536 -10.79 23.09 18.34
CA THR A 536 -11.95 22.22 18.09
C THR A 536 -11.49 20.79 17.84
N LEU A 537 -12.11 19.80 18.48
CA LEU A 537 -11.73 18.40 18.27
C LEU A 537 -11.98 17.99 16.81
N PRO A 538 -11.02 17.35 16.12
CA PRO A 538 -11.24 16.86 14.77
C PRO A 538 -12.38 15.84 14.69
N THR A 539 -13.15 15.88 13.61
CA THR A 539 -14.30 14.98 13.41
C THR A 539 -13.88 13.54 13.13
N SER A 540 -12.75 13.35 12.42
CA SER A 540 -12.25 12.02 12.06
C SER A 540 -11.12 11.55 12.97
N VAL A 541 -11.07 10.24 13.20
CA VAL A 541 -10.02 9.57 13.99
C VAL A 541 -8.63 9.80 13.38
N LYS A 542 -8.54 9.83 12.05
CA LYS A 542 -7.29 10.07 11.32
C LYS A 542 -6.72 11.47 11.61
N LEU A 543 -7.57 12.50 11.54
CA LEU A 543 -7.16 13.87 11.84
C LEU A 543 -6.79 14.05 13.33
N ALA A 544 -7.48 13.36 14.23
CA ALA A 544 -7.12 13.35 15.65
C ALA A 544 -5.70 12.78 15.87
N LEU A 545 -5.36 11.69 15.19
CA LEU A 545 -4.02 11.08 15.23
C LEU A 545 -2.94 11.99 14.60
N GLU A 546 -3.24 12.63 13.47
CA GLU A 546 -2.34 13.58 12.80
C GLU A 546 -2.05 14.82 13.66
N ARG A 547 -3.05 15.32 14.38
CA ARG A 547 -2.88 16.44 15.33
C ARG A 547 -2.12 16.01 16.58
N LEU A 548 -2.39 14.82 17.13
CA LEU A 548 -1.64 14.28 18.26
C LEU A 548 -0.16 14.11 17.91
N THR A 549 0.14 13.63 16.70
CA THR A 549 1.51 13.52 16.17
C THR A 549 2.18 14.88 16.06
N LEU A 550 1.46 15.91 15.58
CA LEU A 550 1.98 17.28 15.51
C LEU A 550 2.37 17.82 16.89
N LEU A 551 1.51 17.65 17.91
CA LEU A 551 1.79 18.10 19.28
C LEU A 551 3.04 17.42 19.85
N LYS A 552 3.17 16.11 19.61
CA LYS A 552 4.35 15.33 20.00
C LYS A 552 5.61 15.85 19.31
N GLU A 553 5.59 16.04 18.00
CA GLU A 553 6.75 16.53 17.24
C GLU A 553 7.18 17.92 17.70
N LEU A 554 6.24 18.83 17.96
CA LEU A 554 6.53 20.14 18.53
C LEU A 554 7.18 20.04 19.91
N SER A 555 6.65 19.18 20.79
CA SER A 555 7.27 18.96 22.11
C SER A 555 8.68 18.38 21.99
N ASN A 556 8.91 17.45 21.06
CA ASN A 556 10.24 16.87 20.81
C ASN A 556 11.24 17.90 20.27
N CYS A 557 10.76 18.92 19.55
CA CYS A 557 11.56 20.07 19.13
C CYS A 557 11.72 21.15 20.20
N GLY A 558 11.20 20.94 21.42
CA GLY A 558 11.39 21.84 22.56
C GLY A 558 10.35 22.95 22.68
N PHE A 559 9.26 22.91 21.90
CA PHE A 559 8.17 23.89 22.03
C PHE A 559 7.27 23.56 23.23
N SER A 560 7.02 24.55 24.09
CA SER A 560 6.19 24.38 25.29
C SER A 560 4.70 24.48 24.97
N ILE A 561 4.07 23.35 24.66
CA ILE A 561 2.62 23.29 24.40
C ILE A 561 1.90 22.74 25.63
N HIS A 562 1.19 23.60 26.34
CA HIS A 562 0.40 23.20 27.51
C HIS A 562 -1.08 23.06 27.17
N ALA A 563 -1.48 21.88 26.69
CA ALA A 563 -2.87 21.56 26.36
C ALA A 563 -3.27 20.13 26.80
N PRO A 564 -3.19 19.80 28.11
CA PRO A 564 -3.42 18.43 28.60
C PRO A 564 -4.82 17.90 28.30
N GLU A 565 -5.86 18.75 28.39
CA GLU A 565 -7.24 18.35 28.08
C GLU A 565 -7.43 18.02 26.60
N VAL A 566 -6.76 18.75 25.71
CA VAL A 566 -6.79 18.49 24.26
C VAL A 566 -6.01 17.21 23.94
N VAL A 567 -4.85 16.98 24.56
CA VAL A 567 -4.10 15.72 24.41
C VAL A 567 -4.94 14.53 24.86
N MET A 568 -5.64 14.64 26.00
CA MET A 568 -6.57 13.61 26.46
C MET A 568 -7.69 13.36 25.45
N ALA A 569 -8.37 14.41 24.99
CA ALA A 569 -9.48 14.28 24.05
C ALA A 569 -9.03 13.73 22.68
N LEU A 570 -7.87 14.14 22.18
CA LEU A 570 -7.27 13.62 20.94
C LEU A 570 -6.84 12.17 21.10
N GLY A 571 -6.24 11.81 22.24
CA GLY A 571 -5.86 10.43 22.56
C GLY A 571 -7.08 9.51 22.62
N GLU A 572 -8.12 9.89 23.36
CA GLU A 572 -9.39 9.15 23.43
C GLU A 572 -10.04 9.03 22.03
N LYS A 573 -10.09 10.13 21.26
CA LYS A 573 -10.68 10.13 19.91
C LYS A 573 -9.87 9.29 18.91
N ALA A 574 -8.53 9.32 19.00
CA ALA A 574 -7.63 8.52 18.16
C ALA A 574 -7.79 7.01 18.43
N LEU A 575 -8.23 6.63 19.63
CA LEU A 575 -8.51 5.26 20.05
C LEU A 575 -9.94 4.79 19.71
N ASP A 576 -10.67 5.49 18.85
CA ASP A 576 -11.90 4.97 18.25
C ASP A 576 -11.57 3.93 17.15
N LEU A 577 -12.41 2.90 16.99
CA LEU A 577 -12.20 1.79 16.04
C LEU A 577 -12.24 2.19 14.55
N GLU A 578 -12.44 3.46 14.22
CA GLU A 578 -12.58 3.96 12.84
C GLU A 578 -11.26 4.48 12.21
N SER A 579 -10.10 4.28 12.85
CA SER A 579 -8.82 4.78 12.32
C SER A 579 -8.41 4.04 11.02
N GLY A 580 -8.02 4.78 9.97
CA GLY A 580 -7.39 4.23 8.76
C GLY A 580 -5.92 3.77 8.93
N CYS A 581 -5.35 3.97 10.12
CA CYS A 581 -4.01 3.50 10.50
C CYS A 581 -4.09 2.12 11.18
N SER A 582 -2.98 1.37 11.22
CA SER A 582 -2.98 0.10 11.93
C SER A 582 -3.10 0.33 13.44
N MET A 583 -3.80 -0.57 14.13
CA MET A 583 -3.97 -0.51 15.58
C MET A 583 -2.64 -0.37 16.33
N ALA A 584 -1.57 -1.03 15.82
CA ALA A 584 -0.23 -0.91 16.39
C ALA A 584 0.37 0.50 16.22
N SER A 585 0.22 1.13 15.06
CA SER A 585 0.67 2.51 14.84
C SER A 585 -0.09 3.52 15.71
N THR A 586 -1.40 3.32 15.88
CA THR A 586 -2.24 4.16 16.74
C THR A 586 -1.78 4.05 18.19
N LEU A 587 -1.63 2.83 18.71
CA LEU A 587 -1.14 2.58 20.07
C LEU A 587 0.25 3.19 20.29
N LYS A 588 1.17 3.01 19.35
CA LYS A 588 2.52 3.60 19.45
C LYS A 588 2.48 5.13 19.51
N CYS A 589 1.70 5.77 18.65
CA CYS A 589 1.55 7.23 18.65
C CYS A 589 1.00 7.75 19.99
N VAL A 590 -0.03 7.09 20.53
CA VAL A 590 -0.62 7.46 21.82
C VAL A 590 0.35 7.23 22.98
N THR A 591 1.10 6.11 22.99
CA THR A 591 2.17 5.86 23.97
C THR A 591 3.19 7.00 23.98
N GLU A 592 3.66 7.41 22.80
CA GLU A 592 4.65 8.47 22.66
C GLU A 592 4.11 9.87 23.05
N ALA A 593 2.77 10.04 23.10
CA ALA A 593 2.12 11.25 23.56
C ALA A 593 1.85 11.28 25.07
N LEU A 594 1.99 10.15 25.80
CA LEU A 594 1.80 10.10 27.25
C LEU A 594 2.63 11.14 28.03
N PRO A 595 3.89 11.45 27.67
CA PRO A 595 4.68 12.48 28.36
C PRO A 595 4.09 13.89 28.29
N LEU A 596 3.22 14.19 27.31
CA LEU A 596 2.52 15.47 27.20
C LEU A 596 1.45 15.67 28.29
N LEU A 597 1.09 14.58 28.99
CA LEU A 597 0.20 14.62 30.13
C LEU A 597 1.04 14.69 31.42
N PRO A 598 1.01 15.82 32.16
CA PRO A 598 1.83 15.97 33.37
C PRO A 598 1.37 15.06 34.50
N ASP A 599 0.07 14.78 34.56
CA ASP A 599 -0.59 14.04 35.63
C ASP A 599 -0.55 12.51 35.41
N VAL A 600 -0.13 11.78 36.44
CA VAL A 600 -0.07 10.31 36.46
C VAL A 600 -1.47 9.70 36.32
N GLU A 601 -2.51 10.32 36.90
CA GLU A 601 -3.88 9.81 36.84
C GLU A 601 -4.45 9.91 35.42
N ARG A 602 -4.23 11.03 34.74
CA ARG A 602 -4.57 11.19 33.30
C ARG A 602 -3.83 10.19 32.42
N ARG A 603 -2.52 10.00 32.62
CA ARG A 603 -1.75 8.98 31.89
C ARG A 603 -2.34 7.59 32.10
N ARG A 604 -2.66 7.24 33.35
CA ARG A 604 -3.31 5.97 33.70
C ARG A 604 -4.64 5.79 32.95
N LYS A 605 -5.52 6.79 32.99
CA LYS A 605 -6.81 6.75 32.28
C LYS A 605 -6.63 6.53 30.78
N LEU A 606 -5.66 7.20 30.16
CA LEU A 606 -5.40 7.02 28.72
C LEU A 606 -4.86 5.62 28.41
N VAL A 607 -4.01 5.04 29.27
CA VAL A 607 -3.55 3.65 29.13
C VAL A 607 -4.69 2.65 29.31
N GLU A 608 -5.65 2.89 30.19
CA GLU A 608 -6.88 2.08 30.27
C GLU A 608 -7.67 2.12 28.95
N CYS A 609 -7.79 3.29 28.32
CA CYS A 609 -8.40 3.43 26.99
C CYS A 609 -7.60 2.66 25.92
N MET A 610 -6.27 2.63 25.99
CA MET A 610 -5.44 1.85 25.07
C MET A 610 -5.66 0.34 25.24
N ILE A 611 -5.82 -0.13 26.48
CA ILE A 611 -6.12 -1.54 26.78
C ILE A 611 -7.50 -1.92 26.23
N SER A 612 -8.52 -1.08 26.43
CA SER A 612 -9.87 -1.34 25.91
C SER A 612 -9.89 -1.33 24.38
N TYR A 613 -9.19 -0.39 23.73
CA TYR A 613 -9.02 -0.32 22.28
C TYR A 613 -8.31 -1.54 21.69
N SER A 614 -7.25 -2.03 22.35
CA SER A 614 -6.54 -3.25 21.94
C SER A 614 -7.43 -4.50 22.01
N GLY A 615 -8.41 -4.49 22.91
CA GLY A 615 -9.30 -5.59 23.24
C GLY A 615 -8.69 -6.60 24.20
N THR A 616 -9.54 -7.41 24.83
CA THR A 616 -9.18 -8.34 25.91
C THR A 616 -9.63 -9.78 25.65
N ARG A 617 -10.08 -10.12 24.43
CA ARG A 617 -10.80 -11.39 24.16
C ARG A 617 -10.15 -12.33 23.17
N SER A 618 -9.12 -11.91 22.44
CA SER A 618 -8.51 -12.71 21.36
C SER A 618 -7.03 -12.97 21.59
N THR A 619 -6.50 -14.05 21.01
CA THR A 619 -5.06 -14.34 20.98
C THR A 619 -4.28 -13.20 20.32
N SER A 620 -4.83 -12.56 19.29
CA SER A 620 -4.20 -11.39 18.66
C SER A 620 -4.15 -10.18 19.58
N SER A 621 -5.21 -9.95 20.36
CA SER A 621 -5.28 -8.87 21.36
C SER A 621 -4.26 -9.06 22.47
N ILE A 622 -4.11 -10.28 23.00
CA ILE A 622 -3.13 -10.54 24.06
C ILE A 622 -1.70 -10.40 23.54
N ILE A 623 -1.44 -10.82 22.30
CA ILE A 623 -0.13 -10.63 21.68
C ILE A 623 0.20 -9.14 21.52
N ARG A 624 -0.74 -8.33 20.99
CA ARG A 624 -0.57 -6.87 20.92
C ARG A 624 -0.39 -6.23 22.29
N PHE A 625 -1.15 -6.70 23.28
CA PHE A 625 -1.02 -6.25 24.67
C PHE A 625 0.38 -6.53 25.22
N VAL A 626 0.88 -7.77 25.11
CA VAL A 626 2.22 -8.15 25.58
C VAL A 626 3.31 -7.35 24.87
N ALA A 627 3.17 -7.10 23.57
CA ALA A 627 4.16 -6.35 22.80
C ALA A 627 4.23 -4.86 23.16
N PHE A 628 3.08 -4.19 23.36
CA PHE A 628 3.02 -2.72 23.44
C PHE A 628 2.54 -2.16 24.78
N LEU A 629 1.60 -2.84 25.45
CA LEU A 629 0.86 -2.28 26.59
C LEU A 629 1.24 -2.89 27.92
N ALA A 630 1.81 -4.09 27.95
CA ALA A 630 2.23 -4.74 29.19
C ALA A 630 3.26 -3.90 29.99
N PRO A 631 4.32 -3.33 29.38
CA PRO A 631 5.25 -2.46 30.11
C PRO A 631 4.58 -1.23 30.71
N LEU A 632 3.73 -0.55 29.93
CA LEU A 632 2.96 0.62 30.38
C LEU A 632 1.98 0.28 31.49
N SER A 633 1.34 -0.89 31.40
CA SER A 633 0.41 -1.37 32.43
C SER A 633 1.15 -1.61 33.74
N VAL A 634 2.36 -2.17 33.70
CA VAL A 634 3.20 -2.37 34.88
C VAL A 634 3.64 -1.03 35.45
N GLU A 635 4.08 -0.09 34.62
CA GLU A 635 4.52 1.25 35.02
C GLU A 635 3.41 2.05 35.72
N HIS A 636 2.18 1.99 35.19
CA HIS A 636 1.03 2.72 35.73
C HIS A 636 0.19 1.92 36.75
N GLY A 637 0.62 0.71 37.13
CA GLY A 637 -0.05 -0.12 38.13
C GLY A 637 -1.43 -0.64 37.70
N LEU A 638 -1.63 -0.86 36.40
CA LEU A 638 -2.86 -1.38 35.83
C LEU A 638 -2.82 -2.90 35.72
N SER A 639 -3.81 -3.56 36.32
CA SER A 639 -4.00 -5.01 36.22
C SER A 639 -5.41 -5.31 35.69
N ASN A 640 -5.49 -6.19 34.70
CA ASN A 640 -6.74 -6.59 34.07
C ASN A 640 -6.85 -8.12 34.16
N SER A 641 -7.80 -8.60 34.96
CA SER A 641 -7.98 -10.02 35.22
C SER A 641 -8.30 -10.83 33.96
N GLU A 642 -9.00 -10.27 32.97
CA GLU A 642 -9.28 -10.96 31.70
C GLU A 642 -8.00 -11.24 30.92
N LEU A 643 -7.10 -10.26 30.83
CA LEU A 643 -5.79 -10.40 30.16
C LEU A 643 -4.89 -11.39 30.91
N VAL A 644 -4.90 -11.36 32.23
CA VAL A 644 -4.16 -12.34 33.05
C VAL A 644 -4.69 -13.75 32.79
N GLN A 645 -6.01 -13.96 32.84
CA GLN A 645 -6.60 -15.27 32.57
C GLN A 645 -6.35 -15.75 31.13
N LEU A 646 -6.30 -14.85 30.15
CA LEU A 646 -5.92 -15.20 28.78
C LEU A 646 -4.44 -15.58 28.67
N LEU A 647 -3.54 -14.83 29.31
CA LEU A 647 -2.11 -15.21 29.36
C LEU A 647 -1.96 -16.59 29.97
N LEU A 648 -2.63 -16.88 31.08
CA LEU A 648 -2.56 -18.17 31.74
C LEU A 648 -3.10 -19.34 30.89
N LYS A 649 -3.88 -19.05 29.84
CA LYS A 649 -4.38 -20.05 28.87
C LYS A 649 -3.44 -20.27 27.67
N LEU A 650 -2.45 -19.41 27.44
CA LEU A 650 -1.52 -19.58 26.33
C LEU A 650 -0.57 -20.75 26.62
N GLN A 651 -0.45 -21.70 25.68
CA GLN A 651 0.48 -22.82 25.80
C GLN A 651 1.91 -22.45 25.39
N THR A 652 2.08 -21.39 24.60
CA THR A 652 3.37 -20.92 24.11
C THR A 652 3.35 -19.40 23.95
N LEU A 653 4.51 -18.78 24.18
CA LEU A 653 4.77 -17.36 23.86
C LEU A 653 5.68 -17.19 22.64
N ASN A 654 6.06 -18.28 21.95
CA ASN A 654 6.96 -18.19 20.81
C ASN A 654 6.25 -17.51 19.63
N PRO A 655 6.73 -16.33 19.17
CA PRO A 655 6.11 -15.64 18.03
C PRO A 655 6.04 -16.50 16.76
N LEU A 656 7.02 -17.39 16.54
CA LEU A 656 7.06 -18.30 15.39
C LEU A 656 5.94 -19.35 15.45
N LYS A 657 5.68 -19.93 16.63
CA LYS A 657 4.58 -20.90 16.81
C LYS A 657 3.21 -20.22 16.83
N LEU A 658 3.15 -18.97 17.27
CA LEU A 658 1.95 -18.14 17.21
C LEU A 658 1.63 -17.67 15.77
N ARG A 659 2.41 -18.11 14.76
CA ARG A 659 2.30 -17.69 13.35
C ARG A 659 2.44 -16.17 13.16
N GLN A 660 3.17 -15.52 14.06
CA GLN A 660 3.48 -14.09 14.00
C GLN A 660 4.97 -13.91 13.73
N ASN A 661 5.40 -14.24 12.51
CA ASN A 661 6.79 -13.99 12.08
C ASN A 661 7.15 -12.50 12.10
N PHE A 662 6.14 -11.62 12.11
CA PHE A 662 6.30 -10.18 12.15
C PHE A 662 5.19 -9.60 13.03
N ILE A 663 5.57 -8.81 14.04
CA ILE A 663 4.65 -7.99 14.83
C ILE A 663 4.85 -6.56 14.35
N GLU A 664 3.83 -6.02 13.72
CA GLU A 664 3.82 -4.63 13.27
C GLU A 664 4.07 -3.68 14.45
N GLY A 665 5.11 -2.85 14.37
CA GLY A 665 5.49 -1.89 15.42
C GLY A 665 6.75 -2.26 16.22
N LEU A 666 7.19 -3.53 16.19
CA LEU A 666 8.46 -3.94 16.80
C LEU A 666 9.64 -3.59 15.86
N PRO A 667 10.71 -2.93 16.35
CA PRO A 667 11.89 -2.64 15.53
C PRO A 667 12.52 -3.94 15.01
N ARG A 668 12.80 -4.02 13.70
CA ARG A 668 13.30 -5.22 13.00
C ARG A 668 14.75 -5.62 13.35
N GLY A 669 15.45 -4.89 14.21
CA GLY A 669 16.90 -5.08 14.38
C GLY A 669 17.47 -4.58 15.70
N GLY A 670 16.77 -4.81 16.82
CA GLY A 670 17.27 -4.45 18.15
C GLY A 670 17.23 -5.62 19.13
N ASP A 671 16.04 -6.18 19.34
CA ASP A 671 15.80 -7.21 20.36
C ASP A 671 15.16 -8.47 19.73
N ASP A 672 15.54 -9.66 20.22
CA ASP A 672 14.85 -10.92 19.92
C ASP A 672 13.39 -10.83 20.40
N ALA A 673 12.45 -10.94 19.46
CA ALA A 673 11.02 -10.79 19.74
C ALA A 673 10.52 -11.80 20.79
N PHE A 674 11.09 -13.01 20.84
CA PHE A 674 10.69 -14.01 21.82
C PHE A 674 11.15 -13.61 23.24
N THR A 675 12.39 -13.11 23.39
CA THR A 675 12.90 -12.55 24.64
C THR A 675 12.00 -11.45 25.17
N LEU A 676 11.63 -10.47 24.33
CA LEU A 676 10.73 -9.39 24.72
C LEU A 676 9.37 -9.91 25.20
N PHE A 677 8.80 -10.91 24.52
CA PHE A 677 7.52 -11.50 24.87
C PHE A 677 7.53 -12.18 26.23
N VAL A 678 8.58 -12.95 26.49
CA VAL A 678 8.78 -13.62 27.78
C VAL A 678 8.89 -12.59 28.90
N LEU A 679 9.74 -11.57 28.73
CA LEU A 679 9.94 -10.53 29.73
C LEU A 679 8.66 -9.75 30.02
N ASN A 680 7.97 -9.25 28.98
CA ASN A 680 6.76 -8.45 29.16
C ASN A 680 5.62 -9.27 29.78
N ALA A 681 5.42 -10.51 29.32
CA ALA A 681 4.38 -11.38 29.87
C ALA A 681 4.66 -11.76 31.32
N MET A 682 5.90 -12.15 31.65
CA MET A 682 6.27 -12.51 33.02
C MET A 682 6.18 -11.31 33.97
N ASN A 683 6.71 -10.15 33.58
CA ASN A 683 6.62 -8.95 34.41
C ASN A 683 5.17 -8.53 34.66
N TYR A 684 4.30 -8.62 33.65
CA TYR A 684 2.88 -8.34 33.82
C TYR A 684 2.19 -9.33 34.79
N LEU A 685 2.43 -10.64 34.62
CA LEU A 685 1.89 -11.66 35.53
C LEU A 685 2.38 -11.44 36.98
N LEU A 686 3.67 -11.13 37.16
CA LEU A 686 4.28 -10.83 38.45
C LEU A 686 3.81 -9.50 39.06
N ALA A 687 3.28 -8.57 38.25
CA ALA A 687 2.67 -7.32 38.72
C ALA A 687 1.18 -7.45 39.05
N SER A 688 0.46 -8.38 38.41
CA SER A 688 -1.01 -8.51 38.45
C SER A 688 -1.65 -8.87 39.80
N GLY A 689 -0.87 -9.07 40.87
CA GLY A 689 -1.37 -9.50 42.19
C GLY A 689 -1.85 -10.96 42.24
N GLU A 690 -2.42 -11.51 41.16
CA GLU A 690 -2.86 -12.91 41.05
C GLU A 690 -1.73 -13.92 41.28
N TRP A 691 -0.48 -13.52 41.05
CA TRP A 691 0.69 -14.36 41.35
C TRP A 691 0.82 -14.72 42.83
N ARG A 692 0.32 -13.86 43.73
CA ARG A 692 0.34 -14.10 45.18
C ARG A 692 -0.70 -15.13 45.60
N THR A 693 -1.78 -15.29 44.83
CA THR A 693 -2.89 -16.20 45.16
C THR A 693 -2.82 -17.52 44.40
N SER A 694 -2.28 -17.52 43.17
CA SER A 694 -2.27 -18.66 42.26
C SER A 694 -0.86 -19.03 41.79
N THR A 695 0.12 -18.99 42.69
CA THR A 695 1.55 -19.17 42.36
C THR A 695 1.83 -20.46 41.59
N ASP A 696 1.22 -21.58 41.99
CA ASP A 696 1.45 -22.87 41.34
C ASP A 696 0.92 -22.88 39.90
N ARG A 697 -0.28 -22.31 39.66
CA ARG A 697 -0.85 -22.19 38.32
C ARG A 697 0.02 -21.32 37.40
N ILE A 698 0.55 -20.21 37.90
CA ILE A 698 1.47 -19.38 37.12
C ILE A 698 2.74 -20.16 36.80
N ARG A 699 3.30 -20.87 37.79
CA ARG A 699 4.51 -21.69 37.58
C ARG A 699 4.26 -22.76 36.53
N GLU A 700 3.14 -23.47 36.58
CA GLU A 700 2.75 -24.48 35.60
C GLU A 700 2.63 -23.91 34.18
N THR A 701 2.05 -22.72 34.02
CA THR A 701 1.93 -22.08 32.70
C THR A 701 3.26 -21.50 32.19
N VAL A 702 4.05 -20.86 33.05
CA VAL A 702 5.31 -20.21 32.64
C VAL A 702 6.40 -21.24 32.33
N THR A 703 6.44 -22.36 33.05
CA THR A 703 7.45 -23.42 32.87
C THR A 703 7.61 -23.86 31.40
N PRO A 704 6.56 -24.26 30.66
CA PRO A 704 6.68 -24.65 29.26
C PRO A 704 7.12 -23.50 28.34
N TRP A 705 6.69 -22.26 28.61
CA TRP A 705 7.15 -21.09 27.85
C TRP A 705 8.66 -20.92 27.94
N ILE A 706 9.20 -21.09 29.15
CA ILE A 706 10.63 -20.98 29.43
C ILE A 706 11.41 -22.13 28.81
N HIS A 707 10.90 -23.36 28.88
CA HIS A 707 11.53 -24.50 28.19
C HIS A 707 11.65 -24.23 26.69
N GLU A 708 10.59 -23.70 26.07
CA GLU A 708 10.61 -23.35 24.66
C GLU A 708 11.57 -22.19 24.36
N TYR A 709 11.55 -21.14 25.18
CA TYR A 709 12.44 -19.99 25.07
C TYR A 709 13.92 -20.39 25.13
N LEU A 710 14.31 -21.19 26.13
CA LEU A 710 15.69 -21.61 26.30
C LEU A 710 16.16 -22.51 25.14
N ASN A 711 15.30 -23.35 24.59
CA ASN A 711 15.60 -24.10 23.37
C ASN A 711 15.83 -23.18 22.17
N HIS A 712 15.04 -22.11 22.03
CA HIS A 712 15.25 -21.08 21.01
C HIS A 712 16.61 -20.39 21.17
N VAL A 713 16.95 -19.95 22.39
CA VAL A 713 18.25 -19.33 22.71
C VAL A 713 19.42 -20.26 22.38
N MET A 714 19.34 -21.54 22.77
CA MET A 714 20.38 -22.53 22.43
C MET A 714 20.50 -22.74 20.92
N ASN A 715 19.38 -22.77 20.19
CA ASN A 715 19.40 -22.92 18.74
C ASN A 715 20.03 -21.71 18.04
N LEU A 716 19.78 -20.50 18.53
CA LEU A 716 20.44 -19.29 18.03
C LEU A 716 21.95 -19.32 18.31
N SER A 717 22.36 -19.67 19.54
CA SER A 717 23.77 -19.83 19.92
C SER A 717 24.49 -20.87 19.05
N ARG A 718 23.86 -22.03 18.79
CA ARG A 718 24.40 -23.07 17.89
C ARG A 718 24.56 -22.55 16.46
N ARG A 719 23.56 -21.84 15.92
CA ARG A 719 23.63 -21.26 14.57
C ARG A 719 24.69 -20.18 14.46
N GLN A 720 24.86 -19.35 15.49
CA GLN A 720 25.94 -18.36 15.55
C GLN A 720 27.31 -19.03 15.58
N LYS A 721 27.52 -20.07 16.41
CA LYS A 721 28.77 -20.86 16.43
C LYS A 721 29.06 -21.49 15.06
N MET A 722 28.05 -22.09 14.42
CA MET A 722 28.19 -22.63 13.06
C MET A 722 28.57 -21.54 12.04
N LYS A 723 27.95 -20.35 12.11
CA LYS A 723 28.30 -19.23 11.23
C LYS A 723 29.73 -18.75 11.48
N SER A 724 30.16 -18.63 12.74
CA SER A 724 31.54 -18.29 13.10
C SER A 724 32.55 -19.35 12.63
N GLU A 725 32.22 -20.63 12.71
CA GLU A 725 33.05 -21.72 12.20
C GLU A 725 33.13 -21.71 10.68
N LEU A 726 32.02 -21.50 9.97
CA LEU A 726 32.00 -21.35 8.50
C LEU A 726 32.86 -20.17 8.04
N ILE A 727 32.73 -19.00 8.68
CA ILE A 727 33.60 -17.85 8.40
C ILE A 727 35.07 -18.19 8.70
N HIS A 728 35.35 -18.92 9.78
CA HIS A 728 36.72 -19.31 10.13
C HIS A 728 37.30 -20.39 9.20
N VAL A 729 36.47 -21.24 8.60
CA VAL A 729 36.88 -22.23 7.58
C VAL A 729 37.10 -21.55 6.24
N GLU A 730 36.23 -20.62 5.83
CA GLU A 730 36.41 -19.79 4.64
C GLU A 730 37.67 -18.89 4.75
N CYS A 731 38.00 -18.39 5.94
CA CYS A 731 39.27 -17.67 6.17
C CYS A 731 40.51 -18.58 6.22
N LYS A 732 40.36 -19.91 6.34
CA LYS A 732 41.49 -20.86 6.28
C LYS A 732 41.70 -21.43 4.89
N GLU A 733 40.66 -21.47 4.07
CA GLU A 733 40.74 -21.79 2.64
C GLU A 733 40.65 -20.49 1.81
N GLU A 734 41.64 -19.61 1.98
CA GLU A 734 41.92 -18.55 1.01
C GLU A 734 42.38 -19.20 -0.31
N ASN A 735 41.42 -19.59 -1.15
CA ASN A 735 41.50 -19.66 -2.62
C ASN A 735 40.28 -20.41 -3.17
N SER A 736 39.09 -19.81 -3.16
CA SER A 736 38.04 -20.04 -4.17
C SER A 736 36.89 -19.06 -4.03
N ALA A 737 36.81 -18.13 -4.98
CA ALA A 737 35.66 -17.24 -5.15
C ALA A 737 34.41 -18.06 -5.51
N LEU A 738 33.40 -18.09 -4.62
CA LEU A 738 32.08 -18.63 -4.95
C LEU A 738 30.96 -17.76 -4.37
N HIS A 739 30.36 -16.97 -5.27
CA HIS A 739 28.98 -16.49 -5.31
C HIS A 739 28.21 -16.30 -3.98
N GLU A 740 28.22 -15.06 -3.48
CA GLU A 740 27.15 -14.49 -2.66
C GLU A 740 25.87 -14.38 -3.50
N GLY A 741 25.08 -15.45 -3.51
CA GLY A 741 23.86 -15.51 -4.30
C GLY A 741 22.90 -16.54 -3.72
N ASP A 742 22.37 -16.25 -2.52
CA ASP A 742 20.97 -16.46 -2.15
C ASP A 742 20.78 -16.36 -0.63
N LEU A 743 20.03 -15.34 -0.20
CA LEU A 743 19.37 -15.23 1.10
C LEU A 743 20.27 -15.38 2.35
N GLU A 744 21.09 -14.36 2.64
CA GLU A 744 21.37 -14.01 4.04
C GLU A 744 20.08 -13.51 4.70
N ALA A 745 19.18 -14.42 5.08
CA ALA A 745 18.24 -14.14 6.14
C ALA A 745 19.09 -13.91 7.39
N THR A 746 19.30 -12.63 7.73
CA THR A 746 20.08 -12.17 8.88
C THR A 746 19.68 -13.02 10.08
N ILE A 747 20.58 -13.87 10.58
CA ILE A 747 20.32 -14.66 11.79
C ILE A 747 20.06 -13.62 12.88
N PRO A 748 18.88 -13.60 13.53
CA PRO A 748 18.61 -12.62 14.56
C PRO A 748 19.64 -12.80 15.68
N ASP A 749 20.18 -11.69 16.15
CA ASP A 749 21.08 -11.71 17.31
C ASP A 749 20.33 -12.34 18.48
N GLY A 750 20.95 -13.36 19.10
CA GLY A 750 20.44 -13.95 20.33
C GLY A 750 20.32 -12.90 21.45
N PRO A 751 19.67 -13.24 22.58
CA PRO A 751 19.53 -12.29 23.69
C PRO A 751 20.91 -11.85 24.20
N THR A 752 21.03 -10.54 24.47
CA THR A 752 22.20 -9.99 25.16
C THR A 752 22.31 -10.56 26.58
N PRO A 753 23.50 -10.52 27.21
CA PRO A 753 23.68 -10.96 28.60
C PRO A 753 22.72 -10.27 29.57
N GLU A 754 22.45 -8.97 29.38
CA GLU A 754 21.57 -8.17 30.22
C GLU A 754 20.12 -8.64 30.10
N ARG A 755 19.64 -8.90 28.88
CA ARG A 755 18.28 -9.41 28.66
C ARG A 755 18.09 -10.80 29.24
N LEU A 756 19.09 -11.68 29.10
CA LEU A 756 19.03 -13.01 29.70
C LEU A 756 19.02 -12.93 31.24
N GLU A 757 19.75 -11.97 31.81
CA GLU A 757 19.73 -11.69 33.25
C GLU A 757 18.36 -11.19 33.73
N GLU A 758 17.68 -10.34 32.95
CA GLU A 758 16.28 -9.97 33.23
C GLU A 758 15.36 -11.19 33.21
N VAL A 759 15.54 -12.13 32.26
CA VAL A 759 14.77 -13.37 32.19
C VAL A 759 15.03 -14.20 33.44
N PHE A 760 16.28 -14.39 33.83
CA PHE A 760 16.65 -15.13 35.03
C PHE A 760 16.09 -14.51 36.30
N SER A 761 16.12 -13.18 36.40
CA SER A 761 15.47 -12.45 37.49
C SER A 761 13.96 -12.73 37.52
N CYS A 762 13.29 -12.74 36.36
CA CYS A 762 11.88 -13.13 36.27
C CYS A 762 11.64 -14.59 36.67
N LEU A 763 12.51 -15.53 36.28
CA LEU A 763 12.40 -16.95 36.65
C LEU A 763 12.50 -17.15 38.17
N LEU A 764 13.47 -16.48 38.80
CA LEU A 764 13.67 -16.53 40.24
C LEU A 764 12.45 -15.96 40.97
N ARG A 765 11.93 -14.81 40.52
CA ARG A 765 10.69 -14.21 41.07
C ARG A 765 9.47 -15.10 40.90
N ALA A 766 9.34 -15.78 39.77
CA ALA A 766 8.25 -16.73 39.50
C ALA A 766 8.43 -18.09 40.20
N GLY A 767 9.60 -18.37 40.78
CA GLY A 767 9.92 -19.67 41.36
C GLY A 767 9.98 -20.80 40.32
N VAL A 768 10.33 -20.48 39.06
CA VAL A 768 10.49 -21.46 37.97
C VAL A 768 11.91 -22.02 38.00
N LYS A 769 12.04 -23.34 37.92
CA LYS A 769 13.35 -24.01 37.86
C LYS A 769 13.96 -23.83 36.48
N LEU A 770 15.27 -23.57 36.43
CA LEU A 770 16.01 -23.60 35.18
C LEU A 770 16.22 -25.07 34.77
N PRO A 771 15.86 -25.47 33.54
CA PRO A 771 16.03 -26.85 33.09
C PRO A 771 17.50 -27.25 32.94
N ASP A 772 17.83 -28.49 33.34
CA ASP A 772 19.21 -29.02 33.31
C ASP A 772 19.83 -29.01 31.91
N PHE A 773 19.02 -29.15 30.85
CA PHE A 773 19.52 -29.13 29.47
C PHE A 773 20.20 -27.80 29.09
N PHE A 774 19.89 -26.71 29.80
CA PHE A 774 20.47 -25.39 29.55
C PHE A 774 21.82 -25.18 30.25
N ALA A 775 22.21 -26.08 31.18
CA ALA A 775 23.46 -25.98 31.93
C ALA A 775 24.72 -25.80 31.06
N PRO A 776 24.88 -26.48 29.90
CA PRO A 776 26.06 -26.29 29.05
C PRO A 776 26.13 -24.88 28.43
N GLU A 777 24.99 -24.32 28.02
CA GLU A 777 24.92 -22.98 27.45
C GLU A 777 25.16 -21.91 28.53
N LEU A 778 24.60 -22.10 29.72
CA LEU A 778 24.88 -21.23 30.88
C LEU A 778 26.37 -21.26 31.25
N THR A 779 26.97 -22.46 31.30
CA THR A 779 28.40 -22.63 31.57
C THR A 779 29.25 -21.87 30.54
N ALA A 780 28.92 -21.99 29.25
CA ALA A 780 29.63 -21.30 28.19
C ALA A 780 29.54 -19.77 28.35
N ARG A 781 28.34 -19.23 28.60
CA ARG A 781 28.12 -17.79 28.77
C ARG A 781 28.84 -17.22 29.99
N VAL A 782 28.79 -17.91 31.13
CA VAL A 782 29.50 -17.49 32.34
C VAL A 782 31.01 -17.51 32.13
N ARG A 783 31.56 -18.55 31.47
CA ARG A 783 32.98 -18.57 31.12
C ARG A 783 33.37 -17.45 30.16
N THR A 784 32.49 -17.04 29.24
CA THR A 784 32.74 -15.88 28.39
C THR A 784 32.78 -14.60 29.22
N THR A 785 31.83 -14.39 30.13
CA THR A 785 31.82 -13.22 31.03
C THR A 785 33.03 -13.18 31.95
N GLU A 786 33.41 -14.30 32.56
CA GLU A 786 34.63 -14.40 33.37
C GLU A 786 35.89 -14.21 32.50
N GLY A 787 35.88 -14.79 31.30
CA GLY A 787 36.94 -14.75 30.31
C GLY A 787 37.29 -13.35 29.79
N GLU A 788 36.28 -12.51 29.54
CA GLU A 788 36.44 -11.09 29.16
C GLU A 788 37.19 -10.28 30.24
N GLY A 789 37.16 -10.74 31.50
CA GLY A 789 37.93 -10.17 32.61
C GLY A 789 39.36 -10.66 32.73
N THR A 790 39.75 -11.75 32.05
CA THR A 790 41.11 -12.32 32.16
C THR A 790 42.09 -11.46 31.38
N PRO A 791 43.11 -10.86 32.02
CA PRO A 791 44.09 -10.05 31.32
C PRO A 791 44.94 -10.91 30.37
N PRO A 792 45.25 -10.46 29.15
CA PRO A 792 46.32 -11.07 28.36
C PRO A 792 47.60 -10.96 29.18
N SER A 793 48.19 -12.12 29.53
CA SER A 793 49.48 -12.32 30.20
C SER A 793 50.28 -11.03 30.48
N GLY A 794 50.13 -10.41 31.66
CA GLY A 794 51.02 -9.32 32.10
C GLY A 794 50.41 -8.16 32.89
N GLU A 795 49.10 -7.96 32.89
CA GLU A 795 48.48 -6.83 33.63
C GLU A 795 47.81 -7.30 34.94
N THR A 796 48.52 -7.14 36.06
CA THR A 796 47.96 -7.31 37.41
C THR A 796 47.14 -6.09 37.80
N GLY A 797 45.86 -6.03 37.41
CA GLY A 797 45.01 -4.89 37.84
C GLY A 797 43.57 -4.82 37.34
N ARG A 798 43.10 -5.68 36.42
CA ARG A 798 41.67 -5.69 36.05
C ARG A 798 40.82 -6.37 37.12
N LYS A 799 39.71 -5.74 37.49
CA LYS A 799 38.67 -6.34 38.32
C LYS A 799 38.11 -7.56 37.58
N PRO A 800 37.96 -8.74 38.21
CA PRO A 800 37.28 -9.85 37.59
C PRO A 800 35.86 -9.42 37.17
N HIS A 801 35.47 -9.73 35.94
CA HIS A 801 34.08 -9.59 35.51
C HIS A 801 33.27 -10.69 36.18
N PHE A 802 32.56 -10.32 37.24
CA PHE A 802 31.71 -11.24 37.98
C PHE A 802 30.45 -11.60 37.16
N PRO A 803 29.97 -12.85 37.25
CA PRO A 803 28.72 -13.23 36.60
C PRO A 803 27.55 -12.42 37.20
N PRO A 804 26.56 -12.03 36.38
CA PRO A 804 25.36 -11.36 36.87
C PRO A 804 24.60 -12.18 37.93
N PRO A 805 23.79 -11.55 38.80
CA PRO A 805 23.19 -12.20 39.95
C PRO A 805 22.32 -13.44 39.67
N GLY A 806 21.45 -13.37 38.68
CA GLY A 806 20.60 -14.47 38.22
C GLY A 806 21.43 -15.62 37.66
N HIS A 807 22.45 -15.30 36.86
CA HIS A 807 23.42 -16.29 36.35
C HIS A 807 24.12 -17.01 37.51
N PHE A 808 24.65 -16.26 38.49
CA PHE A 808 25.31 -16.83 39.68
C PHE A 808 24.41 -17.78 40.47
N VAL A 809 23.14 -17.38 40.71
CA VAL A 809 22.17 -18.20 41.43
C VAL A 809 21.89 -19.50 40.68
N PHE A 810 21.71 -19.46 39.36
CA PHE A 810 21.44 -20.66 38.58
C PHE A 810 22.67 -21.56 38.42
N CYS A 811 23.88 -21.00 38.30
CA CYS A 811 25.11 -21.78 38.37
C CYS A 811 25.22 -22.55 39.68
N THR A 812 24.94 -21.89 40.81
CA THR A 812 24.93 -22.55 42.13
C THR A 812 23.86 -23.64 42.20
N LYS A 813 22.65 -23.41 41.68
CA LYS A 813 21.56 -24.39 41.71
C LYS A 813 21.79 -25.62 40.83
N LEU A 814 22.59 -25.48 39.77
CA LEU A 814 22.93 -26.54 38.83
C LEU A 814 24.32 -27.15 39.06
N ASP A 815 24.96 -26.82 40.19
CA ASP A 815 26.33 -27.25 40.54
C ASP A 815 27.37 -26.97 39.43
N ILE A 816 27.21 -25.85 38.70
CA ILE A 816 28.14 -25.42 37.67
C ILE A 816 29.35 -24.76 38.35
N ALA A 817 30.54 -25.29 38.08
CA ALA A 817 31.79 -24.70 38.56
C ALA A 817 32.04 -23.33 37.92
N MET A 818 32.26 -22.31 38.77
CA MET A 818 32.63 -20.95 38.38
C MET A 818 34.10 -20.70 38.71
N GLU A 819 34.80 -19.93 37.88
CA GLU A 819 36.21 -19.57 38.09
C GLU A 819 36.36 -18.44 39.11
N SER A 820 35.35 -17.57 39.22
CA SER A 820 35.31 -16.47 40.20
C SER A 820 35.50 -16.99 41.64
N PRO A 821 36.49 -16.49 42.40
CA PRO A 821 36.64 -16.86 43.79
C PRO A 821 35.43 -16.38 44.60
N LEU A 822 34.97 -17.19 45.56
CA LEU A 822 33.96 -16.75 46.53
C LEU A 822 34.60 -15.72 47.45
N SER A 823 34.43 -14.44 47.12
CA SER A 823 35.00 -13.30 47.82
C SER A 823 33.91 -12.36 48.34
N VAL A 824 34.32 -11.47 49.23
CA VAL A 824 33.47 -10.37 49.70
C VAL A 824 33.12 -9.40 48.57
N GLU A 825 34.04 -9.18 47.62
CA GLU A 825 33.83 -8.30 46.46
C GLU A 825 32.75 -8.86 45.53
N LEU A 826 32.75 -10.18 45.31
CA LEU A 826 31.68 -10.84 44.55
C LEU A 826 30.34 -10.67 45.26
N LEU A 827 30.28 -10.86 46.58
CA LEU A 827 29.05 -10.64 47.35
C LEU A 827 28.54 -9.20 47.22
N GLU A 828 29.42 -8.21 47.36
CA GLU A 828 29.06 -6.80 47.21
C GLU A 828 28.55 -6.48 45.81
N TYR A 829 29.23 -6.97 44.76
CA TYR A 829 28.76 -6.84 43.38
C TYR A 829 27.38 -7.46 43.20
N LEU A 830 27.16 -8.70 43.65
CA LEU A 830 25.89 -9.40 43.48
C LEU A 830 24.74 -8.68 44.21
N LEU A 831 24.99 -8.19 45.42
CA LEU A 831 23.97 -7.51 46.23
C LEU A 831 23.71 -6.06 45.80
N THR A 832 24.66 -5.40 45.13
CA THR A 832 24.45 -4.05 44.59
C THR A 832 23.72 -4.09 43.25
N THR A 833 23.99 -5.09 42.41
CA THR A 833 23.46 -5.17 41.04
C THR A 833 22.14 -5.95 40.92
N CYS A 834 21.79 -6.81 41.89
CA CYS A 834 20.57 -7.63 41.76
C CYS A 834 19.28 -6.81 41.88
N ASP A 835 18.19 -7.28 41.25
CA ASP A 835 16.83 -6.84 41.61
C ASP A 835 16.59 -7.17 43.09
N CYS A 836 16.12 -6.19 43.88
CA CYS A 836 15.85 -6.39 45.30
C CYS A 836 14.85 -7.53 45.57
N ARG A 837 13.99 -7.84 44.61
CA ARG A 837 13.01 -8.93 44.67
C ARG A 837 13.65 -10.33 44.59
N ILE A 838 14.90 -10.45 44.10
CA ILE A 838 15.63 -11.73 44.05
C ILE A 838 16.75 -11.84 45.09
N LEU A 839 16.94 -10.82 45.91
CA LEU A 839 18.06 -10.72 46.85
C LEU A 839 18.19 -11.96 47.76
N ASN A 840 17.08 -12.48 48.29
CA ASN A 840 17.10 -13.69 49.12
C ASN A 840 17.71 -14.91 48.39
N PHE A 841 17.45 -15.06 47.09
CA PHE A 841 18.02 -16.14 46.29
C PHE A 841 19.52 -15.98 46.13
N VAL A 842 20.00 -14.74 45.94
CA VAL A 842 21.42 -14.40 45.83
C VAL A 842 22.16 -14.75 47.13
N ILE A 843 21.63 -14.29 48.27
CA ILE A 843 22.21 -14.58 49.60
C ILE A 843 22.25 -16.10 49.85
N THR A 844 21.14 -16.80 49.59
CA THR A 844 21.05 -18.24 49.79
C THR A 844 22.03 -19.00 48.92
N ALA A 845 22.13 -18.66 47.62
CA ALA A 845 23.07 -19.28 46.71
C ALA A 845 24.52 -19.03 47.15
N PHE A 846 24.85 -17.81 47.57
CA PHE A 846 26.18 -17.50 48.07
C PHE A 846 26.56 -18.36 49.29
N LEU A 847 25.66 -18.51 50.26
CA LEU A 847 25.87 -19.33 51.46
C LEU A 847 25.99 -20.82 51.14
N VAL A 848 25.20 -21.35 50.19
CA VAL A 848 25.29 -22.74 49.73
C VAL A 848 26.66 -23.00 49.09
N SER A 849 27.09 -22.13 48.18
CA SER A 849 28.40 -22.20 47.54
C SER A 849 29.56 -22.11 48.54
N ALA A 850 29.43 -21.26 49.57
CA ALA A 850 30.43 -21.14 50.63
C ALA A 850 30.51 -22.41 51.50
N LYS A 851 29.37 -23.03 51.84
CA LYS A 851 29.31 -24.26 52.64
C LYS A 851 30.00 -25.44 51.95
N ALA A 852 29.88 -25.55 50.62
CA ALA A 852 30.48 -26.65 49.85
C ALA A 852 32.02 -26.66 49.88
N LYS A 853 32.68 -25.52 50.19
CA LYS A 853 34.15 -25.39 50.12
C LYS A 853 34.89 -25.55 51.46
N SER A 854 34.20 -25.69 52.61
CA SER A 854 34.85 -25.65 53.93
C SER A 854 34.70 -26.95 54.73
N LEU A 855 35.79 -27.38 55.39
CA LEU A 855 35.89 -28.61 56.18
C LEU A 855 35.54 -28.42 57.68
N GLU A 856 35.49 -27.19 58.20
CA GLU A 856 35.33 -26.93 59.64
C GLU A 856 33.96 -26.32 59.99
N SER A 857 33.07 -27.12 60.58
CA SER A 857 31.66 -26.74 60.85
C SER A 857 31.49 -25.48 61.71
N GLN A 858 32.36 -25.25 62.70
CA GLN A 858 32.26 -24.10 63.62
C GLN A 858 32.70 -22.78 62.97
N LEU A 859 33.81 -22.80 62.20
CA LEU A 859 34.31 -21.63 61.49
C LEU A 859 33.33 -21.19 60.39
N ILE A 860 32.63 -22.15 59.78
CA ILE A 860 31.57 -21.91 58.78
C ILE A 860 30.42 -21.09 59.38
N VAL A 861 29.94 -21.44 60.59
CA VAL A 861 28.80 -20.73 61.20
C VAL A 861 29.14 -19.26 61.46
N LEU A 862 30.30 -18.98 62.06
CA LEU A 862 30.73 -17.59 62.32
C LEU A 862 30.95 -16.80 61.03
N THR A 863 31.57 -17.42 60.02
CA THR A 863 31.77 -16.78 58.71
C THR A 863 30.44 -16.48 58.04
N ASN A 864 29.51 -17.43 58.05
CA ASN A 864 28.16 -17.26 57.50
C ASN A 864 27.38 -16.16 58.24
N LEU A 865 27.46 -16.09 59.58
CA LEU A 865 26.81 -15.03 60.36
C LEU A 865 27.36 -13.64 60.01
N ARG A 866 28.69 -13.49 59.91
CA ARG A 866 29.33 -12.23 59.47
C ARG A 866 28.89 -11.85 58.06
N LEU A 867 28.77 -12.84 57.18
CA LEU A 867 28.36 -12.65 55.80
C LEU A 867 26.90 -12.22 55.68
N VAL A 868 26.00 -12.84 56.46
CA VAL A 868 24.61 -12.42 56.58
C VAL A 868 24.51 -11.00 57.14
N CYS A 869 25.27 -10.64 58.18
CA CYS A 869 25.31 -9.27 58.70
C CYS A 869 25.76 -8.26 57.63
N ARG A 870 26.82 -8.56 56.85
CA ARG A 870 27.28 -7.68 55.77
C ARG A 870 26.21 -7.55 54.66
N ALA A 871 25.56 -8.64 54.30
CA ALA A 871 24.48 -8.63 53.32
C ALA A 871 23.28 -7.77 53.79
N LEU A 872 22.89 -7.87 55.06
CA LEU A 872 21.83 -7.03 55.64
C LEU A 872 22.22 -5.56 55.70
N ASN A 873 23.48 -5.23 56.00
CA ASN A 873 23.98 -3.86 55.99
C ASN A 873 23.99 -3.23 54.59
N LEU A 874 24.16 -4.03 53.53
CA LEU A 874 24.03 -3.57 52.15
C LEU A 874 22.57 -3.46 51.70
N LEU A 875 21.70 -4.31 52.25
CA LEU A 875 20.28 -4.32 51.91
C LEU A 875 19.54 -3.10 52.45
N LEU A 876 19.78 -2.70 53.70
CA LEU A 876 19.05 -1.61 54.35
C LEU A 876 19.08 -0.30 53.53
N PRO A 877 20.25 0.20 53.08
CA PRO A 877 20.32 1.39 52.23
C PRO A 877 19.57 1.24 50.90
N ARG A 878 19.61 0.05 50.27
CA ARG A 878 18.91 -0.20 49.01
C ARG A 878 17.40 -0.20 49.17
N ILE A 879 16.89 -0.68 50.30
CA ILE A 879 15.47 -0.58 50.62
C ILE A 879 15.09 0.90 50.79
N ASP A 880 15.88 1.66 51.55
CA ASP A 880 15.65 3.11 51.74
C ASP A 880 15.67 3.90 50.42
N GLU A 881 16.54 3.52 49.46
CA GLU A 881 16.60 4.12 48.12
C GLU A 881 15.36 3.82 47.25
N ILE A 882 14.70 2.67 47.48
CA ILE A 882 13.50 2.26 46.73
C ILE A 882 12.23 2.94 47.29
N GLY A 883 12.28 3.40 48.55
CA GLY A 883 11.13 3.94 49.30
C GLY A 883 10.30 2.83 49.94
#